data_AF-A0A2T0RM73-F1
#
_entry.id   AF-A0A2T0RM73-F1
#
_cell.length_a   1.000
_cell.length_b   1.000
_cell.length_c   1.000
_cell.angle_alpha   90.00
_cell.angle_beta   90.00
_cell.angle_gamma   90.00
#
_symmetry.space_group_name_H-M   'P 1'
#
loop_
_entity.id
_entity.type
_entity.pdbx_description
1 polymer ?
#
loop_
_entity_poly.entity_id
_entity_poly.type
_entity_poly.pdbx_seq_one_letter_code
_entity_poly.pdbx_strand_id
1 'polypeptide(L)'
;MVSHNETLFKALGLFIDAFRLYSVSILTKQYGDVWPAEYARKLGGSQRETWDRGIRAGTAPEQLIDFNNISTLAYEFKELLRPDFSKDTKHLTTWLSEITSVRNKLAHFNPGEISDDEITITFINMSRIADKTGMTDLKDSLKRLQQPAQPGAAQPVAAQPVAVPNSEPAPQAPVAHTPEPPAAPRPTPTAQPWFVVVRPHQDIRQGRLDESVFAANLADVAQDVGPEVYRNSLLFFEKTYPTAGLRTVAARVIGGLNGGQDSENRVISLQTGFGGGKTHTLISLYHLAKMGRNATAYQATQALLAQATQPTFERASIAVFTNTTNDPSQGRQVEADITLRTLWGELAYQLGGRTTYELVRANDENRVAPKGLFRRVLAQVQPALLLVDELADYCVSASGVSVGGSNLADQTISFLQELTEAVAASERCVLVTTLPASVAEVASSPEAARILTSLQARMTRVGADTKPVADDEIYEVVRRRLFENMGDEDVREAVVAGYISQYRHMKSELPDGATQARYRALLLQAYPFHPTLMDVFHKRWASHGDFQRTRGVLRLLGSIVSDLWKRQGSLPGGTHGLIHASDINFANLDALTGQMKKLYGNGYDAVLPADIVGDQSNAGKLDNDRADFGRYALAKGVATTVLLNSFGSTGAQQGIGVNELKLSVIKPDSFNHNDVNAVLDALEANAHYLHYSSNPRRYWFFTKPNLNILVNHARQEVSQEQVKQEVLKRLNERRSTIQLFHPLVDPADDVPEQQRPTLIILGPDQLATGDGVSRKAQERIERLATKRGVNNERLYRNTLLFLLPAQAGLGQLNDSVQTYLAGERVKGDFGSQLDADQRTDIKKRIDEASSQIDKALAATYSVLAKYSAKSGITKIEATQYRDRVDAQINDVLIPMLKDGSQDICLLDKVSYNTLAKAGLLPTPGHPVQASAIYEAFLRYDDKDMVSGVGALQESLQRYCTNGEYAIGAGDGKDFRRIFYQETVPHFDVQDPTYWLVDKSLYQPAPTQPAPSPGGGDQPGGPMAVVNDPGVATPDGAGSTTSPNSVPTGPRPIHTVTVHGKVDIANYSQVFQTFIMPLAQQEVEIEIRIKGKSTTAKPLTETSPEYKVVIEGARQLGLRVEEE
;
A
#
# COMPACT_ATOMS: atom_id res chain seq x y z
N MET A 1 12.39 -56.35 4.78
CA MET A 1 12.72 -56.67 3.38
C MET A 1 11.80 -55.84 2.51
N VAL A 2 12.32 -55.09 1.54
CA VAL A 2 11.49 -54.41 0.54
C VAL A 2 11.03 -55.45 -0.48
N SER A 3 9.78 -55.41 -0.94
CA SER A 3 9.31 -56.31 -1.99
C SER A 3 9.95 -55.96 -3.33
N HIS A 4 10.43 -56.94 -4.11
CA HIS A 4 10.98 -56.69 -5.45
C HIS A 4 9.98 -55.93 -6.35
N ASN A 5 8.69 -56.19 -6.16
CA ASN A 5 7.60 -55.48 -6.85
C ASN A 5 7.54 -53.99 -6.50
N GLU A 6 7.87 -53.59 -5.27
CA GLU A 6 7.91 -52.17 -4.85
C GLU A 6 9.14 -51.45 -5.46
N THR A 7 10.28 -52.14 -5.52
CA THR A 7 11.50 -51.64 -6.16
C THR A 7 11.32 -51.45 -7.67
N LEU A 8 10.71 -52.43 -8.35
CA LEU A 8 10.33 -52.34 -9.76
C LEU A 8 9.30 -51.24 -10.01
N PHE A 9 8.32 -51.11 -9.12
CA PHE A 9 7.28 -50.09 -9.22
C PHE A 9 7.87 -48.67 -9.26
N LYS A 10 8.77 -48.36 -8.32
CA LYS A 10 9.48 -47.06 -8.26
C LYS A 10 10.30 -46.79 -9.53
N ALA A 11 10.93 -47.83 -10.07
CA ALA A 11 11.70 -47.74 -11.30
C ALA A 11 10.82 -47.44 -12.53
N LEU A 12 9.65 -48.08 -12.64
CA LEU A 12 8.66 -47.80 -13.69
C LEU A 12 8.14 -46.36 -13.60
N GLY A 13 7.84 -45.87 -12.40
CA GLY A 13 7.40 -44.48 -12.18
C GLY A 13 8.45 -43.45 -12.63
N LEU A 14 9.70 -43.60 -12.18
CA LEU A 14 10.81 -42.74 -12.62
C LEU A 14 11.04 -42.81 -14.14
N PHE A 15 10.92 -44.00 -14.73
CA PHE A 15 11.08 -44.21 -16.16
C PHE A 15 10.01 -43.49 -16.98
N ILE A 16 8.72 -43.64 -16.65
CA ILE A 16 7.65 -42.99 -17.42
C ILE A 16 7.69 -41.48 -17.28
N ASP A 17 7.93 -40.97 -16.06
CA ASP A 17 8.06 -39.53 -15.84
C ASP A 17 9.23 -38.96 -16.67
N ALA A 18 10.41 -39.59 -16.65
CA ALA A 18 11.54 -39.15 -17.46
C ALA A 18 11.31 -39.28 -18.98
N PHE A 19 10.74 -40.40 -19.44
CA PHE A 19 10.54 -40.65 -20.87
C PHE A 19 9.41 -39.82 -21.47
N ARG A 20 8.34 -39.53 -20.72
CA ARG A 20 7.26 -38.58 -21.09
C ARG A 20 7.84 -37.21 -21.45
N LEU A 21 8.77 -36.70 -20.63
CA LEU A 21 9.37 -35.37 -20.81
C LEU A 21 10.24 -35.29 -22.08
N TYR A 22 10.93 -36.37 -22.43
CA TYR A 22 11.68 -36.54 -23.68
C TYR A 22 10.77 -36.72 -24.90
N SER A 23 9.70 -37.51 -24.76
CA SER A 23 8.70 -37.73 -25.81
C SER A 23 8.07 -36.40 -26.25
N VAL A 24 7.71 -35.56 -25.28
CA VAL A 24 7.23 -34.19 -25.55
C VAL A 24 8.32 -33.35 -26.20
N SER A 25 9.56 -33.34 -25.69
CA SER A 25 10.59 -32.44 -26.24
C SER A 25 10.96 -32.73 -27.70
N ILE A 26 10.97 -34.00 -28.14
CA ILE A 26 11.18 -34.33 -29.56
C ILE A 26 9.96 -34.00 -30.43
N LEU A 27 8.74 -34.17 -29.90
CA LEU A 27 7.49 -33.88 -30.63
C LEU A 27 7.28 -32.37 -30.79
N THR A 28 7.41 -31.58 -29.73
CA THR A 28 7.33 -30.11 -29.79
C THR A 28 8.43 -29.51 -30.65
N LYS A 29 9.65 -30.07 -30.64
CA LYS A 29 10.75 -29.61 -31.51
C LYS A 29 10.46 -29.76 -33.01
N GLN A 30 9.65 -30.74 -33.41
CA GLN A 30 9.27 -30.95 -34.82
C GLN A 30 7.97 -30.25 -35.20
N TYR A 31 6.97 -30.25 -34.31
CA TYR A 31 5.58 -29.88 -34.63
C TYR A 31 5.08 -28.63 -33.88
N GLY A 32 5.88 -28.03 -32.99
CA GLY A 32 5.43 -26.91 -32.15
C GLY A 32 4.18 -27.26 -31.34
N ASP A 33 3.28 -26.30 -31.19
CA ASP A 33 2.07 -26.43 -30.36
C ASP A 33 1.02 -27.39 -30.95
N VAL A 34 1.11 -27.77 -32.23
CA VAL A 34 0.20 -28.75 -32.86
C VAL A 34 0.65 -30.20 -32.69
N TRP A 35 1.74 -30.45 -31.95
CA TRP A 35 2.20 -31.79 -31.60
C TRP A 35 1.12 -32.72 -31.01
N PRO A 36 0.17 -32.25 -30.14
CA PRO A 36 -0.86 -33.12 -29.56
C PRO A 36 -1.79 -33.71 -30.62
N ALA A 37 -2.14 -32.92 -31.63
CA ALA A 37 -3.05 -33.34 -32.70
C ALA A 37 -2.39 -34.41 -33.58
N GLU A 38 -1.11 -34.23 -33.91
CA GLU A 38 -0.34 -35.20 -34.70
C GLU A 38 -0.06 -36.50 -33.94
N TYR A 39 0.30 -36.43 -32.66
CA TYR A 39 0.44 -37.63 -31.83
C TYR A 39 -0.88 -38.40 -31.71
N ALA A 40 -1.97 -37.68 -31.40
CA ALA A 40 -3.29 -38.28 -31.28
C ALA A 40 -3.80 -38.86 -32.61
N ARG A 41 -3.46 -38.27 -33.77
CA ARG A 41 -3.82 -38.78 -35.11
C ARG A 41 -3.19 -40.15 -35.42
N LYS A 42 -2.17 -40.54 -34.67
CA LYS A 42 -1.41 -41.78 -34.80
C LYS A 42 -1.79 -42.87 -33.80
N LEU A 43 -2.69 -42.59 -32.86
CA LEU A 43 -3.20 -43.56 -31.88
C LEU A 43 -4.20 -44.53 -32.51
N GLY A 44 -4.17 -45.81 -32.09
CA GLY A 44 -5.21 -46.78 -32.45
C GLY A 44 -6.55 -46.46 -31.76
N GLY A 45 -7.68 -46.94 -32.29
CA GLY A 45 -9.03 -46.52 -31.88
C GLY A 45 -9.27 -46.41 -30.36
N SER A 46 -8.98 -47.46 -29.60
CA SER A 46 -9.13 -47.44 -28.13
C SER A 46 -8.16 -46.45 -27.43
N GLN A 47 -6.91 -46.34 -27.89
CA GLN A 47 -5.96 -45.34 -27.38
C GLN A 47 -6.45 -43.91 -27.69
N ARG A 48 -7.02 -43.70 -28.88
CA ARG A 48 -7.58 -42.42 -29.35
C ARG A 48 -8.79 -42.01 -28.51
N GLU A 49 -9.69 -42.94 -28.21
CA GLU A 49 -10.84 -42.68 -27.34
C GLU A 49 -10.42 -42.26 -25.92
N THR A 50 -9.42 -42.92 -25.34
CA THR A 50 -8.86 -42.56 -24.03
C THR A 50 -8.17 -41.20 -24.08
N TRP A 51 -7.41 -40.91 -25.14
CA TRP A 51 -6.79 -39.59 -25.35
C TRP A 51 -7.83 -38.48 -25.46
N ASP A 52 -8.82 -38.63 -26.35
CA ASP A 52 -9.86 -37.61 -26.56
C ASP A 52 -10.76 -37.46 -25.33
N ARG A 53 -10.93 -38.51 -24.52
CA ARG A 53 -11.58 -38.42 -23.20
C ARG A 53 -10.74 -37.59 -22.23
N GLY A 54 -9.43 -37.82 -22.18
CA GLY A 54 -8.49 -37.02 -21.38
C GLY A 54 -8.46 -35.54 -21.76
N ILE A 55 -8.42 -35.23 -23.06
CA ILE A 55 -8.51 -33.84 -23.55
C ILE A 55 -9.85 -33.19 -23.17
N ARG A 56 -10.97 -33.91 -23.30
CA ARG A 56 -12.30 -33.42 -22.86
C ARG A 56 -12.42 -33.25 -21.34
N ALA A 57 -11.67 -34.02 -20.56
CA ALA A 57 -11.53 -33.87 -19.10
C ALA A 57 -10.52 -32.76 -18.70
N GLY A 58 -9.94 -32.02 -19.67
CA GLY A 58 -8.97 -30.96 -19.38
C GLY A 58 -7.59 -31.45 -18.95
N THR A 59 -7.26 -32.74 -19.15
CA THR A 59 -5.90 -33.25 -18.90
C THR A 59 -4.93 -32.71 -19.94
N ALA A 60 -3.82 -32.10 -19.49
CA ALA A 60 -2.77 -31.59 -20.37
C ALA A 60 -2.21 -32.70 -21.29
N PRO A 61 -2.02 -32.45 -22.61
CA PRO A 61 -1.57 -33.46 -23.57
C PRO A 61 -0.30 -34.22 -23.18
N GLU A 62 0.63 -33.55 -22.51
CA GLU A 62 1.89 -34.10 -22.03
C GLU A 62 1.67 -35.24 -21.02
N GLN A 63 0.63 -35.12 -20.18
CA GLN A 63 0.28 -36.11 -19.16
C GLN A 63 -0.49 -37.31 -19.74
N LEU A 64 -1.04 -37.18 -20.95
CA LEU A 64 -1.72 -38.26 -21.65
C LEU A 64 -0.75 -39.23 -22.34
N ILE A 65 0.54 -38.94 -22.38
CA ILE A 65 1.56 -39.95 -22.75
C ILE A 65 1.79 -40.86 -21.53
N ASP A 66 1.33 -42.10 -21.62
CA ASP A 66 1.49 -43.12 -20.58
C ASP A 66 1.82 -44.51 -21.19
N PHE A 67 2.03 -45.52 -20.34
CA PHE A 67 2.39 -46.87 -20.77
C PHE A 67 1.42 -47.52 -21.77
N ASN A 68 0.16 -47.07 -21.87
CA ASN A 68 -0.82 -47.59 -22.82
C ASN A 68 -0.58 -47.08 -24.27
N ASN A 69 0.12 -45.95 -24.44
CA ASN A 69 0.39 -45.37 -25.75
C ASN A 69 1.87 -45.03 -26.05
N ILE A 70 2.78 -45.11 -25.07
CA ILE A 70 4.23 -44.86 -25.23
C ILE A 70 4.86 -45.63 -26.41
N SER A 71 4.44 -46.86 -26.68
CA SER A 71 4.95 -47.67 -27.79
C SER A 71 4.53 -47.13 -29.17
N THR A 72 3.47 -46.32 -29.26
CA THR A 72 3.06 -45.63 -30.49
C THR A 72 4.10 -44.58 -30.90
N LEU A 73 4.79 -43.94 -29.95
CA LEU A 73 5.94 -43.07 -30.24
C LEU A 73 7.03 -43.84 -31.02
N ALA A 74 7.43 -45.00 -30.50
CA ALA A 74 8.45 -45.85 -31.12
C ALA A 74 7.99 -46.52 -32.43
N TYR A 75 6.68 -46.63 -32.67
CA TYR A 75 6.17 -47.19 -33.92
C TYR A 75 5.94 -46.12 -35.01
N GLU A 76 5.32 -44.98 -34.70
CA GLU A 76 4.92 -43.99 -35.71
C GLU A 76 5.92 -42.84 -35.88
N PHE A 77 6.70 -42.50 -34.85
CA PHE A 77 7.60 -41.33 -34.84
C PHE A 77 9.10 -41.71 -34.94
N LYS A 78 9.39 -42.87 -35.55
CA LYS A 78 10.74 -43.45 -35.69
C LYS A 78 11.81 -42.49 -36.20
N GLU A 79 11.47 -41.57 -37.11
CA GLU A 79 12.43 -40.60 -37.66
C GLU A 79 12.89 -39.56 -36.63
N LEU A 80 12.05 -39.19 -35.67
CA LEU A 80 12.41 -38.28 -34.57
C LEU A 80 13.30 -38.94 -33.52
N LEU A 81 13.26 -40.27 -33.45
CA LEU A 81 14.01 -41.10 -32.50
C LEU A 81 15.37 -41.58 -33.07
N ARG A 82 15.61 -41.41 -34.38
CA ARG A 82 16.87 -41.79 -35.03
C ARG A 82 18.12 -41.08 -34.49
N PRO A 83 18.11 -39.77 -34.12
CA PRO A 83 19.31 -39.12 -33.60
C PRO A 83 19.87 -39.82 -32.35
N ASP A 84 19.00 -40.13 -31.38
CA ASP A 84 19.41 -40.66 -30.09
C ASP A 84 19.57 -42.20 -30.10
N PHE A 85 18.67 -42.93 -30.78
CA PHE A 85 18.69 -44.40 -30.82
C PHE A 85 19.48 -44.98 -31.99
N SER A 86 19.79 -44.19 -33.03
CA SER A 86 20.55 -44.63 -34.22
C SER A 86 20.00 -45.92 -34.84
N LYS A 87 20.76 -47.03 -34.83
CA LYS A 87 20.33 -48.34 -35.36
C LYS A 87 19.32 -49.05 -34.44
N ASP A 88 19.30 -48.71 -33.16
CA ASP A 88 18.54 -49.41 -32.12
C ASP A 88 17.08 -48.95 -32.03
N THR A 89 16.67 -47.98 -32.85
CA THR A 89 15.28 -47.51 -32.98
C THR A 89 14.28 -48.64 -33.26
N LYS A 90 14.73 -49.76 -33.86
CA LYS A 90 13.91 -50.98 -34.03
C LYS A 90 13.72 -51.79 -32.74
N HIS A 91 14.70 -51.77 -31.83
CA HIS A 91 14.65 -52.48 -30.55
C HIS A 91 13.88 -51.70 -29.48
N LEU A 92 13.83 -50.36 -29.59
CA LEU A 92 13.06 -49.50 -28.69
C LEU A 92 11.58 -49.92 -28.58
N THR A 93 10.94 -50.29 -29.70
CA THR A 93 9.55 -50.80 -29.69
C THR A 93 9.42 -52.06 -28.84
N THR A 94 10.36 -53.01 -28.97
CA THR A 94 10.40 -54.25 -28.17
C THR A 94 10.61 -53.93 -26.69
N TRP A 95 11.60 -53.10 -26.36
CA TRP A 95 11.90 -52.69 -24.99
C TRP A 95 10.70 -52.03 -24.31
N LEU A 96 10.03 -51.09 -24.99
CA LEU A 96 8.83 -50.43 -24.45
C LEU A 96 7.65 -51.40 -24.29
N SER A 97 7.44 -52.32 -25.24
CA SER A 97 6.39 -53.35 -25.11
C SER A 97 6.65 -54.33 -23.95
N GLU A 98 7.90 -54.73 -23.71
CA GLU A 98 8.29 -55.55 -22.56
C GLU A 98 8.04 -54.80 -21.24
N ILE A 99 8.48 -53.53 -21.15
CA ILE A 99 8.25 -52.67 -19.98
C ILE A 99 6.74 -52.47 -19.73
N THR A 100 5.95 -52.15 -20.76
CA THR A 100 4.49 -51.99 -20.65
C THR A 100 3.79 -53.29 -20.25
N SER A 101 4.25 -54.45 -20.72
CA SER A 101 3.69 -55.75 -20.33
C SER A 101 3.85 -56.00 -18.83
N VAL A 102 5.07 -55.85 -18.31
CA VAL A 102 5.36 -56.03 -16.88
C VAL A 102 4.67 -54.95 -16.04
N ARG A 103 4.63 -53.69 -16.49
CA ARG A 103 3.85 -52.62 -15.85
C ARG A 103 2.37 -52.95 -15.76
N ASN A 104 1.79 -53.55 -16.79
CA ASN A 104 0.36 -53.89 -16.78
C ASN A 104 0.05 -55.11 -15.89
N LYS A 105 0.91 -56.14 -15.85
CA LYS A 105 0.81 -57.20 -14.82
C LYS A 105 0.82 -56.61 -13.40
N LEU A 106 1.71 -55.65 -13.16
CA LEU A 106 1.87 -54.96 -11.87
C LEU A 106 0.65 -54.09 -11.53
N ALA A 107 0.12 -53.33 -12.50
CA ALA A 107 -1.03 -52.43 -12.35
C ALA A 107 -2.39 -53.16 -12.24
N HIS A 108 -2.52 -54.37 -12.78
CA HIS A 108 -3.68 -55.23 -12.53
C HIS A 108 -3.63 -55.97 -11.18
N PHE A 109 -2.47 -55.94 -10.50
CA PHE A 109 -2.21 -56.55 -9.19
C PHE A 109 -2.36 -58.08 -9.17
N ASN A 110 -1.71 -58.76 -10.12
CA ASN A 110 -1.51 -60.22 -10.11
C ASN A 110 -0.09 -60.57 -9.60
N PRO A 111 0.18 -60.56 -8.27
CA PRO A 111 1.55 -60.68 -7.73
C PRO A 111 2.21 -62.05 -7.95
N GLY A 112 1.49 -63.06 -8.44
CA GLY A 112 2.03 -64.39 -8.77
C GLY A 112 2.42 -64.57 -10.24
N GLU A 113 2.25 -63.57 -11.11
CA GLU A 113 2.43 -63.70 -12.56
C GLU A 113 3.69 -63.00 -13.13
N ILE A 114 4.53 -62.41 -12.27
CA ILE A 114 5.79 -61.74 -12.67
C ILE A 114 6.98 -62.56 -12.16
N SER A 115 7.92 -62.94 -13.03
CA SER A 115 9.16 -63.63 -12.62
C SER A 115 10.32 -62.66 -12.37
N ASP A 116 11.28 -63.06 -11.54
CA ASP A 116 12.50 -62.26 -11.28
C ASP A 116 13.31 -61.95 -12.56
N ASP A 117 13.22 -62.82 -13.58
CA ASP A 117 13.78 -62.57 -14.91
C ASP A 117 13.05 -61.41 -15.63
N GLU A 118 11.72 -61.37 -15.60
CA GLU A 118 10.93 -60.27 -16.17
C GLU A 118 11.22 -58.94 -15.45
N ILE A 119 11.35 -58.96 -14.12
CA ILE A 119 11.80 -57.80 -13.33
C ILE A 119 13.17 -57.32 -13.81
N THR A 120 14.12 -58.24 -13.94
CA THR A 120 15.51 -57.95 -14.33
C THR A 120 15.61 -57.40 -15.76
N ILE A 121 14.91 -58.00 -16.71
CA ILE A 121 14.83 -57.54 -18.11
C ILE A 121 14.21 -56.13 -18.18
N THR A 122 13.15 -55.87 -17.42
CA THR A 122 12.49 -54.56 -17.36
C THR A 122 13.46 -53.46 -16.90
N PHE A 123 14.23 -53.70 -15.83
CA PHE A 123 15.28 -52.79 -15.37
C PHE A 123 16.39 -52.56 -16.40
N ILE A 124 16.85 -53.62 -17.08
CA ILE A 124 17.87 -53.53 -18.13
C ILE A 124 17.37 -52.67 -19.30
N ASN A 125 16.13 -52.85 -19.72
CA ASN A 125 15.53 -52.08 -20.82
C ASN A 125 15.33 -50.61 -20.46
N MET A 126 14.80 -50.30 -19.26
CA MET A 126 14.70 -48.91 -18.78
C MET A 126 16.07 -48.22 -18.72
N SER A 127 17.09 -48.94 -18.25
CA SER A 127 18.47 -48.42 -18.15
C SER A 127 19.13 -48.21 -19.51
N ARG A 128 18.93 -49.13 -20.47
CA ARG A 128 19.38 -48.99 -21.87
C ARG A 128 18.76 -47.77 -22.55
N ILE A 129 17.47 -47.55 -22.34
CA ILE A 129 16.76 -46.39 -22.88
C ILE A 129 17.33 -45.09 -22.27
N ALA A 130 17.53 -45.06 -20.94
CA ALA A 130 18.13 -43.92 -20.24
C ALA A 130 19.54 -43.57 -20.74
N ASP A 131 20.37 -44.58 -21.03
CA ASP A 131 21.70 -44.39 -21.64
C ASP A 131 21.62 -43.76 -23.03
N LYS A 132 20.70 -44.24 -23.89
CA LYS A 132 20.55 -43.77 -25.28
C LYS A 132 20.04 -42.33 -25.37
N THR A 133 19.18 -41.91 -24.44
CA THR A 133 18.62 -40.56 -24.39
C THR A 133 19.42 -39.58 -23.52
N GLY A 134 20.59 -39.99 -23.00
CA GLY A 134 21.44 -39.15 -22.15
C GLY A 134 20.87 -38.84 -20.76
N MET A 135 19.87 -39.61 -20.29
CA MET A 135 19.20 -39.41 -19.00
C MET A 135 20.03 -39.97 -17.83
N THR A 136 21.19 -39.38 -17.55
CA THR A 136 22.08 -39.76 -16.43
C THR A 136 21.34 -39.83 -15.09
N ASP A 137 20.53 -38.81 -14.80
CA ASP A 137 19.72 -38.68 -13.58
C ASP A 137 18.75 -39.86 -13.37
N LEU A 138 18.17 -40.38 -14.46
CA LEU A 138 17.30 -41.57 -14.46
C LEU A 138 18.14 -42.82 -14.25
N LYS A 139 19.22 -43.00 -15.03
CA LYS A 139 20.08 -44.18 -14.97
C LYS A 139 20.67 -44.39 -13.57
N ASP A 140 21.17 -43.35 -12.92
CA ASP A 140 21.70 -43.45 -11.56
C ASP A 140 20.60 -43.75 -10.53
N SER A 141 19.38 -43.25 -10.74
CA SER A 141 18.23 -43.58 -9.88
C SER A 141 17.78 -45.05 -10.04
N LEU A 142 17.71 -45.56 -11.28
CA LEU A 142 17.45 -46.97 -11.58
C LEU A 142 18.53 -47.90 -10.99
N LYS A 143 19.81 -47.52 -11.13
CA LYS A 143 20.95 -48.27 -10.60
C LYS A 143 20.96 -48.33 -9.07
N ARG A 144 20.54 -47.26 -8.39
CA ARG A 144 20.35 -47.26 -6.92
C ARG A 144 19.22 -48.20 -6.50
N LEU A 145 18.12 -48.25 -7.25
CA LEU A 145 17.01 -49.17 -6.97
C LEU A 145 17.39 -50.64 -7.15
N GLN A 146 18.24 -50.99 -8.12
CA GLN A 146 18.70 -52.38 -8.29
C GLN A 146 19.64 -52.89 -7.18
N GLN A 147 20.21 -52.02 -6.34
CA GLN A 147 21.14 -52.45 -5.29
C GLN A 147 20.39 -52.86 -4.02
N PRO A 148 20.56 -54.10 -3.51
CA PRO A 148 20.01 -54.47 -2.21
C PRO A 148 20.67 -53.62 -1.13
N ALA A 149 19.86 -53.00 -0.28
CA ALA A 149 20.30 -52.01 0.70
C ALA A 149 21.32 -52.59 1.69
N GLN A 150 22.61 -52.27 1.50
CA GLN A 150 23.65 -52.55 2.49
C GLN A 150 23.54 -51.57 3.66
N PRO A 151 23.42 -52.05 4.92
CA PRO A 151 23.42 -51.17 6.07
C PRO A 151 24.84 -50.66 6.35
N GLY A 152 25.11 -49.40 5.98
CA GLY A 152 26.30 -48.67 6.39
C GLY A 152 27.50 -48.76 5.43
N ALA A 153 27.42 -48.06 4.29
CA ALA A 153 28.60 -47.69 3.51
C ALA A 153 28.41 -46.27 2.93
N ALA A 154 29.34 -45.35 3.23
CA ALA A 154 29.31 -43.99 2.70
C ALA A 154 29.66 -44.00 1.20
N GLN A 155 28.99 -43.17 0.39
CA GLN A 155 29.28 -43.06 -1.03
C GLN A 155 30.60 -42.29 -1.27
N PRO A 156 31.49 -42.76 -2.16
CA PRO A 156 32.76 -42.09 -2.43
C PRO A 156 32.55 -40.80 -3.26
N VAL A 157 33.26 -39.74 -2.88
CA VAL A 157 33.28 -38.47 -3.63
C VAL A 157 34.05 -38.64 -4.94
N ALA A 158 33.47 -38.19 -6.05
CA ALA A 158 34.06 -38.34 -7.37
C ALA A 158 35.13 -37.26 -7.68
N ALA A 159 36.38 -37.71 -7.80
CA ALA A 159 37.48 -37.15 -8.60
C ALA A 159 37.63 -35.61 -8.72
N GLN A 160 38.59 -35.05 -7.98
CA GLN A 160 39.38 -33.91 -8.47
C GLN A 160 40.52 -34.42 -9.37
N PRO A 161 40.95 -33.69 -10.42
CA PRO A 161 42.06 -34.09 -11.28
C PRO A 161 43.43 -33.85 -10.60
N VAL A 162 44.42 -34.71 -10.88
CA VAL A 162 45.75 -34.69 -10.24
C VAL A 162 46.88 -34.71 -11.27
N ALA A 163 47.86 -33.83 -11.09
CA ALA A 163 49.24 -33.93 -11.59
C ALA A 163 50.18 -33.14 -10.64
N VAL A 164 50.76 -33.71 -9.56
CA VAL A 164 52.10 -34.37 -9.43
C VAL A 164 53.28 -33.69 -10.18
N PRO A 165 54.55 -33.77 -9.69
CA PRO A 165 55.10 -34.71 -8.68
C PRO A 165 56.06 -34.13 -7.58
N ASN A 166 56.58 -35.07 -6.76
CA ASN A 166 57.78 -35.03 -5.88
C ASN A 166 57.63 -34.44 -4.46
N SER A 167 58.17 -35.07 -3.39
CA SER A 167 58.82 -36.40 -3.29
C SER A 167 58.91 -36.93 -1.84
N GLU A 168 58.82 -38.26 -1.69
CA GLU A 168 59.18 -39.05 -0.48
C GLU A 168 60.72 -39.14 -0.27
N PRO A 169 61.27 -39.60 0.89
CA PRO A 169 60.77 -40.70 1.73
C PRO A 169 60.86 -40.56 3.28
N ALA A 170 60.34 -41.59 3.95
CA ALA A 170 60.42 -41.89 5.40
C ALA A 170 61.79 -42.56 5.77
N PRO A 171 62.06 -43.16 6.98
CA PRO A 171 61.16 -43.54 8.09
C PRO A 171 61.71 -43.44 9.55
N GLN A 172 60.92 -44.00 10.49
CA GLN A 172 61.27 -44.66 11.78
C GLN A 172 60.67 -44.07 13.10
N ALA A 173 60.45 -44.97 14.07
CA ALA A 173 59.83 -44.81 15.41
C ALA A 173 60.81 -45.37 16.48
N PRO A 174 60.48 -45.69 17.76
CA PRO A 174 59.27 -45.55 18.63
C PRO A 174 59.53 -44.65 19.89
N VAL A 175 58.73 -44.53 20.99
CA VAL A 175 58.38 -45.50 22.08
C VAL A 175 57.34 -44.95 23.09
N ALA A 176 56.40 -45.79 23.53
CA ALA A 176 55.62 -45.91 24.79
C ALA A 176 55.04 -44.71 25.63
N HIS A 177 53.70 -44.76 25.77
CA HIS A 177 52.85 -44.72 27.00
C HIS A 177 52.91 -43.59 28.08
N THR A 178 51.77 -42.90 28.25
CA THR A 178 50.98 -42.76 29.51
C THR A 178 49.53 -42.27 29.16
N PRO A 179 48.50 -42.26 30.06
CA PRO A 179 47.07 -42.42 29.65
C PRO A 179 46.23 -41.15 29.34
N GLU A 180 45.00 -41.41 28.86
CA GLU A 180 43.93 -40.46 28.48
C GLU A 180 43.52 -39.40 29.52
N PRO A 181 43.19 -38.20 29.02
CA PRO A 181 41.93 -37.51 29.31
C PRO A 181 40.89 -37.70 28.18
N PRO A 182 39.58 -37.45 28.43
CA PRO A 182 38.49 -37.93 27.57
C PRO A 182 38.45 -37.30 26.17
N ALA A 183 37.90 -38.07 25.22
CA ALA A 183 37.79 -37.70 23.81
C ALA A 183 37.24 -36.30 23.57
N ALA A 184 37.97 -35.52 22.77
CA ALA A 184 37.51 -34.21 22.28
C ALA A 184 36.17 -34.35 21.52
N PRO A 185 35.28 -33.34 21.58
CA PRO A 185 34.03 -33.38 20.82
C PRO A 185 34.33 -33.53 19.33
N ARG A 186 33.58 -34.42 18.66
CA ARG A 186 33.65 -34.56 17.19
C ARG A 186 33.42 -33.18 16.56
N PRO A 187 34.18 -32.80 15.51
CA PRO A 187 33.97 -31.52 14.84
C PRO A 187 32.53 -31.42 14.36
N THR A 188 31.86 -30.33 14.72
CA THR A 188 30.46 -30.08 14.37
C THR A 188 30.31 -30.12 12.86
N PRO A 189 29.39 -30.92 12.29
CA PRO A 189 29.15 -30.89 10.85
C PRO A 189 28.65 -29.49 10.47
N THR A 190 29.42 -28.81 9.63
CA THR A 190 29.08 -27.46 9.11
C THR A 190 27.71 -27.51 8.44
N ALA A 191 26.83 -26.56 8.77
CA ALA A 191 25.44 -26.56 8.33
C ALA A 191 25.32 -26.56 6.79
N GLN A 192 25.00 -27.74 6.23
CA GLN A 192 24.93 -27.91 4.78
C GLN A 192 23.69 -27.20 4.21
N PRO A 193 23.78 -26.62 2.99
CA PRO A 193 22.61 -26.10 2.29
C PRO A 193 21.56 -27.18 2.05
N TRP A 194 20.27 -26.83 2.17
CA TRP A 194 19.16 -27.79 2.06
C TRP A 194 19.20 -28.60 0.76
N PHE A 195 19.62 -28.00 -0.36
CA PHE A 195 19.68 -28.65 -1.68
C PHE A 195 20.81 -29.69 -1.82
N VAL A 196 21.73 -29.77 -0.85
CA VAL A 196 22.71 -30.87 -0.72
C VAL A 196 22.09 -32.05 0.05
N VAL A 197 21.15 -31.76 0.95
CA VAL A 197 20.56 -32.73 1.89
C VAL A 197 19.28 -33.37 1.33
N VAL A 198 18.43 -32.61 0.65
CA VAL A 198 17.12 -33.06 0.14
C VAL A 198 16.93 -32.79 -1.35
N ARG A 199 16.31 -33.73 -2.06
CA ARG A 199 16.07 -33.64 -3.50
C ARG A 199 14.58 -33.36 -3.79
N PRO A 200 14.22 -32.21 -4.41
CA PRO A 200 12.86 -31.98 -4.87
C PRO A 200 12.46 -32.98 -5.95
N HIS A 201 11.16 -33.26 -6.12
CA HIS A 201 10.69 -34.11 -7.22
C HIS A 201 11.08 -33.55 -8.60
N GLN A 202 11.23 -34.44 -9.58
CA GLN A 202 11.73 -34.12 -10.92
C GLN A 202 10.89 -33.07 -11.68
N ASP A 203 9.58 -33.09 -11.51
CA ASP A 203 8.62 -32.09 -11.99
C ASP A 203 8.94 -30.68 -11.45
N ILE A 204 9.16 -30.56 -10.13
CA ILE A 204 9.54 -29.32 -9.45
C ILE A 204 10.94 -28.87 -9.87
N ARG A 205 11.91 -29.79 -9.98
CA ARG A 205 13.28 -29.47 -10.44
C ARG A 205 13.29 -28.88 -11.86
N GLN A 206 12.44 -29.37 -12.76
CA GLN A 206 12.24 -28.78 -14.08
C GLN A 206 11.36 -27.51 -14.04
N GLY A 207 10.44 -27.40 -13.08
CA GLY A 207 9.48 -26.32 -12.95
C GLY A 207 8.18 -26.55 -13.72
N ARG A 208 7.83 -27.80 -14.02
CA ARG A 208 6.54 -28.18 -14.64
C ARG A 208 5.45 -28.24 -13.57
N LEU A 209 5.15 -27.07 -13.01
CA LEU A 209 4.28 -26.86 -11.83
C LEU A 209 2.82 -26.58 -12.22
N ASP A 210 2.30 -27.37 -13.15
CA ASP A 210 0.93 -27.25 -13.65
C ASP A 210 -0.09 -27.46 -12.50
N GLU A 211 -1.16 -26.66 -12.48
CA GLU A 211 -2.17 -26.72 -11.42
C GLU A 211 -2.86 -28.09 -11.36
N SER A 212 -2.94 -28.82 -12.48
CA SER A 212 -3.43 -30.21 -12.57
C SER A 212 -2.56 -31.22 -11.82
N VAL A 213 -1.25 -31.00 -11.69
CA VAL A 213 -0.34 -31.90 -10.93
C VAL A 213 -0.62 -31.84 -9.41
N PHE A 214 -1.19 -30.74 -8.95
CA PHE A 214 -1.60 -30.53 -7.55
C PHE A 214 -3.12 -30.63 -7.34
N ALA A 215 -3.91 -30.78 -8.42
CA ALA A 215 -5.35 -30.96 -8.38
C ALA A 215 -5.71 -32.46 -8.38
N ALA A 216 -6.12 -32.98 -7.24
CA ALA A 216 -6.68 -34.31 -7.15
C ALA A 216 -8.14 -34.29 -7.63
N ASN A 217 -8.49 -35.07 -8.66
CA ASN A 217 -9.87 -35.26 -9.11
C ASN A 217 -10.27 -36.74 -8.96
N LEU A 218 -11.36 -37.00 -8.22
CA LEU A 218 -11.85 -38.37 -7.98
C LEU A 218 -12.48 -38.98 -9.24
N ALA A 219 -13.16 -38.18 -10.07
CA ALA A 219 -13.81 -38.67 -11.29
C ALA A 219 -12.78 -39.16 -12.32
N ASP A 220 -11.66 -38.43 -12.47
CA ASP A 220 -10.56 -38.83 -13.36
C ASP A 220 -9.94 -40.16 -12.90
N VAL A 221 -9.62 -40.30 -11.61
CA VAL A 221 -9.08 -41.55 -11.03
C VAL A 221 -10.06 -42.71 -11.18
N ALA A 222 -11.37 -42.46 -11.04
CA ALA A 222 -12.40 -43.49 -11.22
C ALA A 222 -12.49 -43.97 -12.68
N GLN A 223 -12.24 -43.08 -13.65
CA GLN A 223 -12.27 -43.35 -15.10
C GLN A 223 -10.91 -43.80 -15.68
N ASP A 224 -9.87 -43.91 -14.86
CA ASP A 224 -8.46 -44.12 -15.26
C ASP A 224 -7.90 -43.04 -16.22
N VAL A 225 -8.34 -41.80 -16.02
CA VAL A 225 -7.91 -40.57 -16.72
C VAL A 225 -7.06 -39.68 -15.77
N GLY A 226 -6.32 -38.71 -16.31
CA GLY A 226 -5.58 -37.71 -15.54
C GLY A 226 -4.17 -38.13 -15.10
N PRO A 227 -3.52 -37.36 -14.19
CA PRO A 227 -2.12 -37.59 -13.83
C PRO A 227 -1.87 -38.94 -13.16
N GLU A 228 -0.80 -39.63 -13.58
CA GLU A 228 -0.48 -41.00 -13.13
C GLU A 228 -0.23 -41.09 -11.61
N VAL A 229 0.25 -40.01 -10.99
CA VAL A 229 0.42 -39.86 -9.53
C VAL A 229 -0.88 -39.94 -8.72
N TYR A 230 -2.04 -39.76 -9.37
CA TYR A 230 -3.36 -39.94 -8.74
C TYR A 230 -4.04 -41.25 -9.17
N ARG A 231 -3.89 -41.66 -10.44
CA ARG A 231 -4.43 -42.93 -10.97
C ARG A 231 -3.80 -44.16 -10.32
N ASN A 232 -2.49 -44.12 -10.09
CA ASN A 232 -1.70 -45.28 -9.67
C ASN A 232 -1.56 -45.32 -8.14
N SER A 233 -2.20 -46.29 -7.49
CA SER A 233 -2.35 -46.34 -6.03
C SER A 233 -1.03 -46.33 -5.26
N LEU A 234 0.02 -46.97 -5.78
CA LEU A 234 1.32 -47.04 -5.09
C LEU A 234 2.10 -45.72 -5.18
N LEU A 235 2.17 -45.07 -6.36
CA LEU A 235 2.73 -43.71 -6.49
C LEU A 235 1.96 -42.71 -5.63
N PHE A 236 0.64 -42.85 -5.60
CA PHE A 236 -0.24 -42.05 -4.78
C PHE A 236 0.09 -42.20 -3.29
N PHE A 237 0.18 -43.42 -2.75
CA PHE A 237 0.49 -43.63 -1.33
C PHE A 237 1.94 -43.30 -0.96
N GLU A 238 2.90 -43.43 -1.88
CA GLU A 238 4.28 -42.96 -1.64
C GLU A 238 4.33 -41.44 -1.39
N LYS A 239 3.62 -40.65 -2.20
CA LYS A 239 3.49 -39.18 -2.06
C LYS A 239 2.31 -38.74 -1.16
N THR A 240 1.80 -39.64 -0.32
CA THR A 240 0.76 -39.35 0.69
C THR A 240 1.34 -39.42 2.09
N TYR A 241 1.01 -38.45 2.95
CA TYR A 241 1.31 -38.53 4.37
C TYR A 241 0.09 -39.11 5.11
N PRO A 242 0.24 -40.17 5.94
CA PRO A 242 -0.86 -40.82 6.63
C PRO A 242 -1.32 -39.96 7.83
N THR A 243 -2.16 -38.95 7.59
CA THR A 243 -2.68 -38.08 8.64
C THR A 243 -3.52 -38.84 9.67
N ALA A 244 -3.68 -38.28 10.87
CA ALA A 244 -4.56 -38.82 11.90
C ALA A 244 -6.00 -38.91 11.38
N GLY A 245 -6.49 -37.85 10.73
CA GLY A 245 -7.83 -37.84 10.11
C GLY A 245 -7.99 -38.90 9.01
N LEU A 246 -7.02 -39.02 8.09
CA LEU A 246 -7.07 -40.04 7.02
C LEU A 246 -7.03 -41.46 7.59
N ARG A 247 -6.19 -41.72 8.60
CA ARG A 247 -6.16 -43.02 9.31
C ARG A 247 -7.50 -43.35 9.97
N THR A 248 -8.13 -42.39 10.64
CA THR A 248 -9.45 -42.58 11.28
C THR A 248 -10.55 -42.87 10.25
N VAL A 249 -10.60 -42.12 9.14
CA VAL A 249 -11.59 -42.37 8.08
C VAL A 249 -11.32 -43.70 7.38
N ALA A 250 -10.07 -44.03 7.04
CA ALA A 250 -9.72 -45.31 6.42
C ALA A 250 -10.07 -46.51 7.31
N ALA A 251 -9.75 -46.44 8.61
CA ALA A 251 -10.12 -47.45 9.60
C ALA A 251 -11.65 -47.69 9.64
N ARG A 252 -12.45 -46.61 9.69
CA ARG A 252 -13.91 -46.67 9.71
C ARG A 252 -14.50 -47.26 8.42
N VAL A 253 -13.98 -46.85 7.26
CA VAL A 253 -14.44 -47.34 5.95
C VAL A 253 -14.10 -48.82 5.75
N ILE A 254 -12.86 -49.23 6.02
CA ILE A 254 -12.47 -50.64 5.87
C ILE A 254 -13.20 -51.52 6.90
N GLY A 255 -13.40 -51.05 8.14
CA GLY A 255 -14.24 -51.73 9.12
C GLY A 255 -15.69 -51.90 8.63
N GLY A 256 -16.28 -50.86 8.05
CA GLY A 256 -17.63 -50.91 7.47
C GLY A 256 -17.76 -51.84 6.25
N LEU A 257 -16.72 -51.95 5.42
CA LEU A 257 -16.69 -52.88 4.27
C LEU A 257 -16.42 -54.33 4.70
N ASN A 258 -15.63 -54.55 5.76
CA ASN A 258 -15.44 -55.86 6.38
C ASN A 258 -16.74 -56.40 7.01
N GLY A 259 -17.58 -55.51 7.54
CA GLY A 259 -18.83 -55.82 8.24
C GLY A 259 -18.65 -56.01 9.76
N GLY A 260 -19.75 -56.26 10.46
CA GLY A 260 -19.75 -56.44 11.92
C GLY A 260 -19.52 -55.17 12.75
N GLN A 261 -19.56 -53.99 12.12
CA GLN A 261 -19.53 -52.67 12.78
C GLN A 261 -20.93 -52.09 12.93
N ASP A 262 -21.14 -51.20 13.91
CA ASP A 262 -22.40 -50.48 14.11
C ASP A 262 -22.86 -49.71 12.86
N SER A 263 -24.18 -49.56 12.70
CA SER A 263 -24.80 -48.88 11.55
C SER A 263 -24.36 -47.41 11.43
N GLU A 264 -24.19 -46.72 12.55
CA GLU A 264 -23.69 -45.33 12.60
C GLU A 264 -22.31 -45.17 11.98
N ASN A 265 -21.47 -46.22 11.95
CA ASN A 265 -20.14 -46.14 11.37
C ASN A 265 -20.12 -46.18 9.83
N ARG A 266 -21.24 -46.53 9.17
CA ARG A 266 -21.31 -46.78 7.71
C ARG A 266 -21.67 -45.56 6.85
N VAL A 267 -22.13 -44.46 7.47
CA VAL A 267 -22.33 -43.17 6.80
C VAL A 267 -21.29 -42.18 7.34
N ILE A 268 -20.59 -41.51 6.44
CA ILE A 268 -19.48 -40.60 6.76
C ILE A 268 -19.65 -39.29 6.00
N SER A 269 -19.84 -38.21 6.74
CA SER A 269 -19.78 -36.84 6.22
C SER A 269 -18.35 -36.29 6.36
N LEU A 270 -17.75 -35.87 5.25
CA LEU A 270 -16.48 -35.14 5.25
C LEU A 270 -16.77 -33.63 5.09
N GLN A 271 -16.98 -32.95 6.21
CA GLN A 271 -17.08 -31.48 6.25
C GLN A 271 -15.73 -30.83 5.87
N THR A 272 -15.77 -29.60 5.34
CA THR A 272 -14.55 -28.88 4.98
C THR A 272 -13.87 -28.28 6.22
N GLY A 273 -12.77 -28.92 6.64
CA GLY A 273 -11.75 -28.27 7.45
C GLY A 273 -10.96 -27.25 6.63
N PHE A 274 -9.87 -26.72 7.19
CA PHE A 274 -8.96 -25.83 6.47
C PHE A 274 -8.27 -26.57 5.29
N GLY A 275 -8.88 -26.51 4.11
CA GLY A 275 -8.24 -26.78 2.82
C GLY A 275 -7.96 -28.24 2.43
N GLY A 276 -8.46 -28.64 1.25
CA GLY A 276 -7.77 -29.57 0.33
C GLY A 276 -7.73 -31.06 0.64
N GLY A 277 -8.05 -31.51 1.87
CA GLY A 277 -7.96 -32.93 2.22
C GLY A 277 -9.01 -33.86 1.59
N LYS A 278 -10.18 -33.35 1.18
CA LYS A 278 -11.39 -34.16 0.91
C LYS A 278 -11.23 -35.18 -0.22
N THR A 279 -11.04 -34.70 -1.44
CA THR A 279 -10.91 -35.52 -2.66
C THR A 279 -9.68 -36.42 -2.58
N HIS A 280 -8.62 -35.97 -1.89
CA HIS A 280 -7.45 -36.79 -1.59
C HIS A 280 -7.79 -37.98 -0.64
N THR A 281 -8.60 -37.77 0.39
CA THR A 281 -9.16 -38.85 1.21
C THR A 281 -10.05 -39.77 0.37
N LEU A 282 -10.96 -39.25 -0.46
CA LEU A 282 -11.82 -40.10 -1.30
C LEU A 282 -11.00 -40.98 -2.27
N ILE A 283 -9.95 -40.45 -2.90
CA ILE A 283 -9.03 -41.23 -3.75
C ILE A 283 -8.26 -42.27 -2.93
N SER A 284 -7.85 -41.95 -1.70
CA SER A 284 -7.23 -42.91 -0.78
C SER A 284 -8.17 -44.08 -0.49
N LEU A 285 -9.44 -43.80 -0.21
CA LEU A 285 -10.47 -44.80 0.06
C LEU A 285 -10.80 -45.65 -1.18
N TYR A 286 -10.92 -45.00 -2.36
CA TYR A 286 -11.08 -45.66 -3.65
C TYR A 286 -9.96 -46.69 -3.87
N HIS A 287 -8.69 -46.28 -3.69
CA HIS A 287 -7.54 -47.18 -3.87
C HIS A 287 -7.51 -48.31 -2.85
N LEU A 288 -7.73 -48.05 -1.56
CA LEU A 288 -7.78 -49.09 -0.53
C LEU A 288 -8.88 -50.12 -0.81
N ALA A 289 -10.08 -49.67 -1.20
CA ALA A 289 -11.20 -50.56 -1.53
C ALA A 289 -11.02 -51.32 -2.86
N LYS A 290 -10.32 -50.73 -3.84
CA LYS A 290 -9.97 -51.34 -5.13
C LYS A 290 -8.81 -52.34 -5.02
N MET A 291 -7.97 -52.22 -3.99
CA MET A 291 -6.88 -53.15 -3.65
C MET A 291 -7.31 -54.26 -2.67
N GLY A 292 -8.24 -54.00 -1.76
CA GLY A 292 -8.69 -54.97 -0.75
C GLY A 292 -7.52 -55.60 0.01
N ARG A 293 -7.51 -56.93 0.17
CA ARG A 293 -6.43 -57.68 0.84
C ARG A 293 -5.03 -57.32 0.34
N ASN A 294 -4.86 -57.03 -0.96
CA ASN A 294 -3.55 -56.65 -1.53
C ASN A 294 -3.00 -55.32 -0.97
N ALA A 295 -3.83 -54.48 -0.34
CA ALA A 295 -3.37 -53.28 0.38
C ALA A 295 -2.49 -53.61 1.60
N THR A 296 -2.52 -54.84 2.12
CA THR A 296 -1.65 -55.26 3.22
C THR A 296 -0.21 -55.56 2.79
N ALA A 297 0.04 -55.81 1.50
CA ALA A 297 1.33 -56.27 0.99
C ALA A 297 2.38 -55.16 0.79
N TYR A 298 2.02 -53.88 0.93
CA TYR A 298 2.87 -52.74 0.63
C TYR A 298 3.11 -51.84 1.84
N GLN A 299 4.35 -51.38 2.04
CA GLN A 299 4.72 -50.61 3.23
C GLN A 299 3.99 -49.25 3.31
N ALA A 300 3.72 -48.61 2.17
CA ALA A 300 3.06 -47.30 2.13
C ALA A 300 1.61 -47.34 2.64
N THR A 301 0.87 -48.43 2.40
CA THR A 301 -0.51 -48.62 2.86
C THR A 301 -0.60 -49.20 4.28
N GLN A 302 0.40 -49.95 4.73
CA GLN A 302 0.47 -50.42 6.14
C GLN A 302 0.48 -49.26 7.15
N ALA A 303 1.03 -48.09 6.80
CA ALA A 303 0.99 -46.89 7.64
C ALA A 303 -0.43 -46.28 7.80
N LEU A 304 -1.38 -46.67 6.94
CA LEU A 304 -2.81 -46.33 7.04
C LEU A 304 -3.65 -47.44 7.70
N LEU A 305 -3.22 -48.69 7.57
CA LEU A 305 -3.97 -49.89 7.99
C LEU A 305 -3.34 -50.55 9.22
N ALA A 306 -3.82 -50.18 10.40
CA ALA A 306 -3.50 -50.90 11.64
C ALA A 306 -3.96 -52.37 11.57
N GLN A 307 -3.35 -53.26 12.37
CA GLN A 307 -3.63 -54.72 12.29
C GLN A 307 -5.11 -55.08 12.48
N ALA A 308 -5.85 -54.33 13.31
CA ALA A 308 -7.28 -54.55 13.54
C ALA A 308 -8.20 -54.02 12.42
N THR A 309 -7.68 -53.30 11.43
CA THR A 309 -8.46 -52.61 10.37
C THR A 309 -7.99 -52.97 8.95
N GLN A 310 -7.40 -54.15 8.78
CA GLN A 310 -7.02 -54.67 7.46
C GLN A 310 -8.24 -55.16 6.66
N PRO A 311 -8.27 -55.02 5.32
CA PRO A 311 -9.37 -55.51 4.49
C PRO A 311 -9.50 -57.03 4.52
N THR A 312 -10.69 -57.54 4.87
CA THR A 312 -10.99 -58.99 4.84
C THR A 312 -11.53 -59.45 3.48
N PHE A 313 -11.78 -58.53 2.55
CA PHE A 313 -12.34 -58.74 1.22
C PHE A 313 -11.28 -58.59 0.10
N GLU A 314 -11.47 -59.29 -1.03
CA GLU A 314 -10.54 -59.23 -2.16
C GLU A 314 -10.59 -57.87 -2.88
N ARG A 315 -11.80 -57.40 -3.24
CA ARG A 315 -12.09 -56.07 -3.80
C ARG A 315 -13.51 -55.67 -3.37
N ALA A 316 -13.82 -54.38 -3.36
CA ALA A 316 -15.18 -53.87 -3.21
C ALA A 316 -15.73 -53.34 -4.54
N SER A 317 -17.06 -53.35 -4.69
CA SER A 317 -17.76 -52.59 -5.73
C SER A 317 -17.68 -51.10 -5.37
N ILE A 318 -17.30 -50.22 -6.30
CA ILE A 318 -17.13 -48.79 -6.00
C ILE A 318 -17.92 -47.96 -6.99
N ALA A 319 -18.72 -47.02 -6.48
CA ALA A 319 -19.35 -45.98 -7.28
C ALA A 319 -18.89 -44.60 -6.84
N VAL A 320 -18.62 -43.74 -7.82
CA VAL A 320 -18.09 -42.38 -7.70
C VAL A 320 -19.04 -41.41 -8.38
N PHE A 321 -19.49 -40.42 -7.61
CA PHE A 321 -20.28 -39.30 -8.12
C PHE A 321 -19.62 -37.97 -7.76
N THR A 322 -19.55 -37.07 -8.74
CA THR A 322 -19.14 -35.67 -8.60
C THR A 322 -20.09 -34.79 -9.41
N ASN A 323 -20.00 -33.47 -9.23
CA ASN A 323 -20.61 -32.46 -10.11
C ASN A 323 -20.27 -32.63 -11.61
N THR A 324 -19.17 -33.32 -11.94
CA THR A 324 -18.68 -33.58 -13.31
C THR A 324 -18.99 -34.99 -13.81
N THR A 325 -19.46 -35.91 -12.96
CA THR A 325 -19.83 -37.27 -13.37
C THR A 325 -21.08 -37.30 -14.25
N ASN A 326 -22.07 -36.40 -14.03
CA ASN A 326 -23.36 -36.46 -14.70
C ASN A 326 -23.95 -35.06 -14.92
N ASP A 327 -24.25 -34.68 -16.17
CA ASP A 327 -24.89 -33.39 -16.48
C ASP A 327 -26.38 -33.43 -16.09
N PRO A 328 -26.89 -32.54 -15.22
CA PRO A 328 -28.29 -32.58 -14.77
C PRO A 328 -29.32 -32.42 -15.89
N SER A 329 -28.97 -31.79 -17.01
CA SER A 329 -29.90 -31.52 -18.12
C SER A 329 -29.96 -32.69 -19.10
N GLN A 330 -28.80 -33.16 -19.58
CA GLN A 330 -28.69 -34.17 -20.62
C GLN A 330 -28.53 -35.60 -20.07
N GLY A 331 -27.96 -35.74 -18.87
CA GLY A 331 -27.46 -37.01 -18.35
C GLY A 331 -26.17 -37.47 -19.03
N ARG A 332 -25.77 -38.71 -18.78
CA ARG A 332 -24.58 -39.36 -19.36
C ARG A 332 -24.99 -40.65 -20.07
N GLN A 333 -24.76 -40.71 -21.39
CA GLN A 333 -24.97 -41.95 -22.14
C GLN A 333 -23.84 -42.95 -21.84
N VAL A 334 -24.21 -44.20 -21.57
CA VAL A 334 -23.27 -45.31 -21.30
C VAL A 334 -23.45 -46.49 -22.27
N GLU A 335 -24.67 -46.70 -22.76
CA GLU A 335 -24.99 -47.67 -23.81
C GLU A 335 -25.97 -47.03 -24.81
N ALA A 336 -26.20 -47.67 -25.95
CA ALA A 336 -27.08 -47.12 -26.99
C ALA A 336 -28.51 -46.84 -26.48
N ASP A 337 -29.01 -47.67 -25.55
CA ASP A 337 -30.34 -47.59 -24.92
C ASP A 337 -30.31 -47.08 -23.46
N ILE A 338 -29.13 -46.75 -22.90
CA ILE A 338 -28.99 -46.33 -21.50
C ILE A 338 -28.32 -44.95 -21.41
N THR A 339 -29.10 -43.97 -20.96
CA THR A 339 -28.65 -42.64 -20.55
C THR A 339 -28.99 -42.44 -19.09
N LEU A 340 -27.96 -42.34 -18.25
CA LEU A 340 -28.05 -42.13 -16.80
C LEU A 340 -28.35 -40.64 -16.56
N ARG A 341 -29.51 -40.31 -15.99
CA ARG A 341 -30.00 -38.91 -15.84
C ARG A 341 -29.93 -38.38 -14.41
N THR A 342 -29.52 -39.20 -13.46
CA THR A 342 -29.67 -38.92 -12.02
C THR A 342 -28.56 -39.55 -11.19
N LEU A 343 -28.37 -39.03 -9.97
CA LEU A 343 -27.47 -39.59 -8.95
C LEU A 343 -27.71 -41.09 -8.69
N TRP A 344 -28.97 -41.53 -8.58
CA TRP A 344 -29.28 -42.93 -8.28
C TRP A 344 -29.09 -43.86 -9.48
N GLY A 345 -29.39 -43.40 -10.71
CA GLY A 345 -29.07 -44.15 -11.93
C GLY A 345 -27.57 -44.33 -12.11
N GLU A 346 -26.80 -43.26 -11.89
CA GLU A 346 -25.34 -43.23 -11.96
C GLU A 346 -24.69 -44.17 -10.92
N LEU A 347 -25.09 -44.08 -9.65
CA LEU A 347 -24.62 -44.99 -8.60
C LEU A 347 -25.03 -46.45 -8.85
N ALA A 348 -26.26 -46.71 -9.31
CA ALA A 348 -26.72 -48.08 -9.57
C ALA A 348 -25.98 -48.72 -10.74
N TYR A 349 -25.73 -47.98 -11.83
CA TYR A 349 -24.98 -48.51 -12.98
C TYR A 349 -23.50 -48.76 -12.64
N GLN A 350 -22.86 -47.89 -11.87
CA GLN A 350 -21.46 -48.10 -11.47
C GLN A 350 -21.27 -49.29 -10.51
N LEU A 351 -22.23 -49.57 -9.61
CA LEU A 351 -22.10 -50.67 -8.65
C LEU A 351 -22.29 -52.08 -9.25
N GLY A 352 -23.01 -52.24 -10.37
CA GLY A 352 -23.36 -53.56 -10.91
C GLY A 352 -23.83 -53.59 -12.38
N GLY A 353 -23.56 -52.53 -13.14
CA GLY A 353 -23.90 -52.41 -14.57
C GLY A 353 -25.41 -52.33 -14.84
N ARG A 354 -25.82 -52.80 -16.03
CA ARG A 354 -27.24 -52.88 -16.42
C ARG A 354 -28.11 -53.59 -15.36
N THR A 355 -27.63 -54.68 -14.77
CA THR A 355 -28.41 -55.52 -13.84
C THR A 355 -28.97 -54.74 -12.66
N THR A 356 -28.16 -53.87 -12.05
CA THR A 356 -28.59 -53.00 -10.94
C THR A 356 -29.25 -51.71 -11.42
N TYR A 357 -28.90 -51.19 -12.60
CA TYR A 357 -29.59 -50.04 -13.19
C TYR A 357 -31.06 -50.34 -13.51
N GLU A 358 -31.40 -51.51 -14.04
CA GLU A 358 -32.78 -51.89 -14.35
C GLU A 358 -33.71 -51.89 -13.12
N LEU A 359 -33.16 -52.03 -11.90
CA LEU A 359 -33.92 -51.89 -10.64
C LEU A 359 -34.39 -50.45 -10.36
N VAL A 360 -33.78 -49.45 -11.00
CA VAL A 360 -34.07 -48.01 -10.84
C VAL A 360 -34.30 -47.28 -12.17
N ARG A 361 -34.30 -47.98 -13.31
CA ARG A 361 -34.41 -47.40 -14.67
C ARG A 361 -35.61 -46.47 -14.81
N ALA A 362 -36.79 -46.91 -14.41
CA ALA A 362 -38.01 -46.09 -14.44
C ALA A 362 -37.92 -44.83 -13.56
N ASN A 363 -37.14 -44.86 -12.47
CA ASN A 363 -36.91 -43.71 -11.59
C ASN A 363 -35.88 -42.73 -12.17
N ASP A 364 -34.84 -43.23 -12.84
CA ASP A 364 -33.85 -42.42 -13.56
C ASP A 364 -34.46 -41.72 -14.79
N GLU A 365 -35.20 -42.48 -15.62
CA GLU A 365 -35.88 -41.96 -16.81
C GLU A 365 -36.92 -40.87 -16.47
N ASN A 366 -37.69 -41.04 -15.39
CA ASN A 366 -38.67 -40.05 -14.90
C ASN A 366 -38.08 -39.00 -13.93
N ARG A 367 -36.80 -39.12 -13.54
CA ARG A 367 -36.09 -38.22 -12.60
C ARG A 367 -36.71 -38.11 -11.19
N VAL A 368 -37.45 -39.12 -10.73
CA VAL A 368 -38.12 -39.18 -9.41
C VAL A 368 -37.41 -40.18 -8.48
N ALA A 369 -37.16 -39.79 -7.22
CA ALA A 369 -36.36 -40.58 -6.26
C ALA A 369 -36.90 -42.03 -6.02
N PRO A 370 -36.04 -43.07 -6.01
CA PRO A 370 -36.39 -44.49 -6.07
C PRO A 370 -36.84 -45.15 -4.75
N LYS A 371 -37.76 -44.50 -4.02
CA LYS A 371 -38.20 -44.82 -2.64
C LYS A 371 -38.18 -46.32 -2.25
N GLY A 372 -37.11 -46.74 -1.58
CA GLY A 372 -36.91 -48.05 -0.96
C GLY A 372 -36.31 -49.11 -1.89
N LEU A 373 -36.12 -48.79 -3.17
CA LEU A 373 -35.52 -49.70 -4.15
C LEU A 373 -34.00 -49.75 -4.02
N PHE A 374 -33.35 -48.68 -3.58
CA PHE A 374 -31.88 -48.63 -3.56
C PHE A 374 -31.26 -49.62 -2.56
N ARG A 375 -32.00 -50.00 -1.50
CA ARG A 375 -31.60 -51.10 -0.61
C ARG A 375 -31.49 -52.45 -1.32
N ARG A 376 -32.27 -52.68 -2.40
CA ARG A 376 -32.17 -53.89 -3.24
C ARG A 376 -30.94 -53.85 -4.14
N VAL A 377 -30.58 -52.68 -4.66
CA VAL A 377 -29.32 -52.46 -5.40
C VAL A 377 -28.13 -52.80 -4.51
N LEU A 378 -28.05 -52.20 -3.32
CA LEU A 378 -26.96 -52.43 -2.36
C LEU A 378 -26.83 -53.90 -1.92
N ALA A 379 -27.93 -54.65 -1.85
CA ALA A 379 -27.92 -56.06 -1.47
C ALA A 379 -27.27 -56.99 -2.52
N GLN A 380 -27.15 -56.57 -3.79
CA GLN A 380 -26.58 -57.38 -4.88
C GLN A 380 -25.06 -57.20 -5.07
N VAL A 381 -24.46 -56.20 -4.42
CA VAL A 381 -23.12 -55.66 -4.79
C VAL A 381 -22.12 -55.59 -3.63
N GLN A 382 -22.41 -56.25 -2.50
CA GLN A 382 -21.57 -56.20 -1.30
C GLN A 382 -20.23 -56.95 -1.46
N PRO A 383 -19.11 -56.44 -0.89
CA PRO A 383 -18.99 -55.18 -0.17
C PRO A 383 -18.94 -53.98 -1.13
N ALA A 384 -19.55 -52.85 -0.75
CA ALA A 384 -19.74 -51.70 -1.63
C ALA A 384 -19.35 -50.36 -0.99
N LEU A 385 -18.58 -49.55 -1.72
CA LEU A 385 -18.16 -48.21 -1.33
C LEU A 385 -18.79 -47.16 -2.27
N LEU A 386 -19.51 -46.21 -1.70
CA LEU A 386 -20.11 -45.10 -2.41
C LEU A 386 -19.37 -43.81 -2.03
N LEU A 387 -18.80 -43.13 -3.02
CA LEU A 387 -18.04 -41.88 -2.84
C LEU A 387 -18.76 -40.74 -3.58
N VAL A 388 -19.12 -39.68 -2.86
CA VAL A 388 -19.85 -38.55 -3.41
C VAL A 388 -19.13 -37.24 -3.06
N ASP A 389 -18.49 -36.60 -4.06
CA ASP A 389 -17.79 -35.31 -3.92
C ASP A 389 -18.66 -34.18 -4.51
N GLU A 390 -18.47 -32.94 -4.04
CA GLU A 390 -19.03 -31.69 -4.62
C GLU A 390 -20.56 -31.73 -4.93
N LEU A 391 -21.31 -32.42 -4.07
CA LEU A 391 -22.75 -32.68 -4.23
C LEU A 391 -23.62 -31.42 -4.15
N ALA A 392 -23.17 -30.39 -3.43
CA ALA A 392 -23.90 -29.13 -3.33
C ALA A 392 -23.98 -28.43 -4.70
N ASP A 393 -22.88 -28.43 -5.45
CA ASP A 393 -22.77 -27.79 -6.78
C ASP A 393 -23.62 -28.51 -7.83
N TYR A 394 -23.64 -29.84 -7.78
CA TYR A 394 -24.58 -30.65 -8.56
C TYR A 394 -26.04 -30.27 -8.24
N CYS A 395 -26.39 -30.15 -6.96
CA CYS A 395 -27.74 -29.75 -6.55
C CYS A 395 -28.09 -28.32 -6.99
N VAL A 396 -27.15 -27.36 -6.95
CA VAL A 396 -27.40 -26.01 -7.51
C VAL A 396 -27.73 -26.09 -9.00
N SER A 397 -26.96 -26.84 -9.79
CA SER A 397 -27.22 -27.02 -11.23
C SER A 397 -28.53 -27.80 -11.50
N ALA A 398 -28.83 -28.81 -10.68
CA ALA A 398 -30.05 -29.61 -10.76
C ALA A 398 -31.33 -28.83 -10.37
N SER A 399 -31.22 -27.71 -9.65
CA SER A 399 -32.38 -26.88 -9.28
C SER A 399 -33.10 -26.29 -10.50
N GLY A 400 -32.40 -26.09 -11.62
CA GLY A 400 -32.97 -25.63 -12.90
C GLY A 400 -33.79 -26.68 -13.65
N VAL A 401 -33.77 -27.94 -13.21
CA VAL A 401 -34.50 -29.06 -13.83
C VAL A 401 -35.81 -29.29 -13.09
N SER A 402 -36.93 -28.86 -13.67
CA SER A 402 -38.26 -29.14 -13.12
C SER A 402 -38.61 -30.64 -13.18
N VAL A 403 -39.13 -31.18 -12.09
CA VAL A 403 -39.62 -32.57 -11.98
C VAL A 403 -40.97 -32.55 -11.26
N GLY A 404 -42.06 -32.66 -12.04
CA GLY A 404 -43.43 -32.54 -11.52
C GLY A 404 -43.67 -31.16 -10.87
N GLY A 405 -44.11 -31.16 -9.62
CA GLY A 405 -44.26 -29.94 -8.79
C GLY A 405 -43.03 -29.59 -7.95
N SER A 406 -41.84 -30.08 -8.32
CA SER A 406 -40.55 -29.92 -7.61
C SER A 406 -39.41 -29.73 -8.63
N ASN A 407 -38.16 -29.70 -8.18
CA ASN A 407 -36.99 -29.79 -9.05
C ASN A 407 -36.13 -31.04 -8.77
N LEU A 408 -35.13 -31.32 -9.63
CA LEU A 408 -34.23 -32.47 -9.48
C LEU A 408 -33.32 -32.35 -8.23
N ALA A 409 -33.05 -31.13 -7.73
CA ALA A 409 -32.34 -30.97 -6.47
C ALA A 409 -33.19 -31.45 -5.28
N ASP A 410 -34.49 -31.14 -5.23
CA ASP A 410 -35.42 -31.66 -4.21
C ASP A 410 -35.47 -33.19 -4.23
N GLN A 411 -35.53 -33.80 -5.43
CA GLN A 411 -35.53 -35.24 -5.61
C GLN A 411 -34.20 -35.86 -5.14
N THR A 412 -33.06 -35.23 -5.47
CA THR A 412 -31.72 -35.65 -5.03
C THR A 412 -31.58 -35.56 -3.51
N ILE A 413 -32.04 -34.45 -2.91
CA ILE A 413 -32.08 -34.21 -1.47
C ILE A 413 -32.99 -35.22 -0.75
N SER A 414 -34.11 -35.63 -1.37
CA SER A 414 -34.96 -36.70 -0.86
C SER A 414 -34.33 -38.08 -0.99
N PHE A 415 -33.63 -38.37 -2.08
CA PHE A 415 -32.93 -39.64 -2.29
C PHE A 415 -31.77 -39.83 -1.31
N LEU A 416 -31.04 -38.77 -0.95
CA LEU A 416 -29.92 -38.87 0.01
C LEU A 416 -30.34 -39.41 1.38
N GLN A 417 -31.54 -39.07 1.85
CA GLN A 417 -32.07 -39.64 3.09
C GLN A 417 -32.37 -41.14 2.94
N GLU A 418 -32.99 -41.55 1.83
CA GLU A 418 -33.19 -42.98 1.54
C GLU A 418 -31.85 -43.73 1.44
N LEU A 419 -30.84 -43.10 0.83
CA LEU A 419 -29.52 -43.68 0.63
C LEU A 419 -28.78 -43.88 1.97
N THR A 420 -28.82 -42.91 2.88
CA THR A 420 -28.20 -43.07 4.22
C THR A 420 -28.93 -44.15 5.04
N GLU A 421 -30.26 -44.18 5.00
CA GLU A 421 -31.08 -45.24 5.62
C GLU A 421 -30.77 -46.63 5.02
N ALA A 422 -30.65 -46.75 3.70
CA ALA A 422 -30.35 -48.00 3.00
C ALA A 422 -28.92 -48.51 3.26
N VAL A 423 -27.93 -47.60 3.36
CA VAL A 423 -26.54 -47.94 3.69
C VAL A 423 -26.39 -48.33 5.16
N ALA A 424 -26.99 -47.58 6.10
CA ALA A 424 -27.02 -47.95 7.51
C ALA A 424 -27.67 -49.33 7.75
N ALA A 425 -28.67 -49.68 6.94
CA ALA A 425 -29.38 -50.96 6.97
C ALA A 425 -28.74 -52.07 6.09
N SER A 426 -27.49 -51.91 5.66
CA SER A 426 -26.71 -52.86 4.85
C SER A 426 -25.35 -53.15 5.50
N GLU A 427 -25.02 -54.42 5.75
CA GLU A 427 -23.88 -54.79 6.63
C GLU A 427 -22.49 -54.44 6.10
N ARG A 428 -22.31 -54.42 4.78
CA ARG A 428 -21.01 -54.21 4.11
C ARG A 428 -21.05 -53.10 3.05
N CYS A 429 -21.92 -52.12 3.25
CA CYS A 429 -21.94 -50.92 2.42
C CYS A 429 -21.46 -49.72 3.23
N VAL A 430 -20.69 -48.83 2.62
CA VAL A 430 -20.24 -47.58 3.22
C VAL A 430 -20.47 -46.42 2.25
N LEU A 431 -21.04 -45.32 2.76
CA LEU A 431 -21.20 -44.07 2.04
C LEU A 431 -20.28 -43.02 2.64
N VAL A 432 -19.42 -42.44 1.80
CA VAL A 432 -18.59 -41.28 2.14
C VAL A 432 -18.96 -40.14 1.22
N THR A 433 -19.40 -39.03 1.81
CA THR A 433 -19.95 -37.88 1.09
C THR A 433 -19.39 -36.58 1.66
N THR A 434 -19.06 -35.62 0.79
CA THR A 434 -18.49 -34.34 1.22
C THR A 434 -19.56 -33.26 1.29
N LEU A 435 -19.48 -32.38 2.29
CA LEU A 435 -20.25 -31.13 2.31
C LEU A 435 -19.33 -29.90 2.49
N PRO A 436 -19.56 -28.82 1.72
CA PRO A 436 -19.08 -27.47 2.01
C PRO A 436 -19.37 -27.04 3.46
N ALA A 437 -18.40 -26.39 4.11
CA ALA A 437 -18.62 -25.78 5.43
C ALA A 437 -19.22 -24.37 5.31
N SER A 438 -19.07 -23.74 4.14
CA SER A 438 -19.62 -22.41 3.85
C SER A 438 -20.33 -22.35 2.50
N VAL A 439 -21.32 -21.45 2.39
CA VAL A 439 -22.04 -21.18 1.11
C VAL A 439 -21.10 -20.60 0.05
N ALA A 440 -20.05 -19.89 0.46
CA ALA A 440 -19.04 -19.29 -0.41
C ALA A 440 -18.16 -20.32 -1.15
N GLU A 441 -18.13 -21.58 -0.70
CA GLU A 441 -17.45 -22.68 -1.41
C GLU A 441 -18.29 -23.29 -2.56
N VAL A 442 -19.55 -22.86 -2.73
CA VAL A 442 -20.50 -23.40 -3.72
C VAL A 442 -20.84 -22.32 -4.75
N ALA A 443 -21.80 -21.47 -4.40
CA ALA A 443 -22.19 -20.28 -5.12
C ALA A 443 -22.79 -19.31 -4.12
N SER A 444 -22.39 -18.04 -4.14
CA SER A 444 -22.85 -17.02 -3.19
C SER A 444 -24.28 -16.55 -3.50
N SER A 445 -25.25 -17.46 -3.45
CA SER A 445 -26.66 -17.23 -3.76
C SER A 445 -27.60 -17.71 -2.63
N PRO A 446 -28.82 -17.13 -2.51
CA PRO A 446 -29.79 -17.60 -1.52
C PRO A 446 -30.22 -19.06 -1.71
N GLU A 447 -30.27 -19.54 -2.96
CA GLU A 447 -30.73 -20.91 -3.25
C GLU A 447 -29.64 -21.94 -2.92
N ALA A 448 -28.37 -21.64 -3.20
CA ALA A 448 -27.25 -22.47 -2.74
C ALA A 448 -27.19 -22.56 -1.21
N ALA A 449 -27.50 -21.47 -0.49
CA ALA A 449 -27.60 -21.49 0.96
C ALA A 449 -28.73 -22.43 1.46
N ARG A 450 -29.90 -22.42 0.80
CA ARG A 450 -31.03 -23.30 1.14
C ARG A 450 -30.72 -24.77 0.83
N ILE A 451 -30.13 -25.04 -0.33
CA ILE A 451 -29.67 -26.37 -0.74
C ILE A 451 -28.64 -26.91 0.26
N LEU A 452 -27.60 -26.14 0.61
CA LEU A 452 -26.57 -26.56 1.56
C LEU A 452 -27.16 -26.83 2.95
N THR A 453 -28.05 -25.96 3.43
CA THR A 453 -28.77 -26.16 4.71
C THR A 453 -29.61 -27.44 4.70
N SER A 454 -30.32 -27.73 3.58
CA SER A 454 -31.12 -28.93 3.42
C SER A 454 -30.29 -30.22 3.29
N LEU A 455 -29.11 -30.16 2.69
CA LEU A 455 -28.15 -31.26 2.63
C LEU A 455 -27.57 -31.55 4.02
N GLN A 456 -27.08 -30.52 4.71
CA GLN A 456 -26.57 -30.62 6.08
C GLN A 456 -27.62 -31.24 7.01
N ALA A 457 -28.84 -30.69 7.05
CA ALA A 457 -29.92 -31.16 7.94
C ALA A 457 -30.29 -32.66 7.76
N ARG A 458 -30.04 -33.25 6.58
CA ARG A 458 -30.27 -34.69 6.34
C ARG A 458 -29.05 -35.56 6.62
N MET A 459 -27.85 -34.99 6.66
CA MET A 459 -26.58 -35.71 6.87
C MET A 459 -26.07 -35.65 8.32
N THR A 460 -26.31 -34.57 9.07
CA THR A 460 -25.87 -34.42 10.48
C THR A 460 -26.44 -35.49 11.42
N ARG A 461 -27.46 -36.25 10.99
CA ARG A 461 -28.15 -37.25 11.83
C ARG A 461 -27.44 -38.61 11.91
N VAL A 462 -26.41 -38.88 11.11
CA VAL A 462 -25.82 -40.24 10.97
C VAL A 462 -24.29 -40.26 10.77
N GLY A 463 -23.53 -39.25 11.20
CA GLY A 463 -22.08 -39.23 10.98
C GLY A 463 -21.31 -38.30 11.91
N ALA A 464 -20.09 -38.69 12.27
CA ALA A 464 -19.20 -37.89 13.14
C ALA A 464 -18.23 -37.05 12.30
N ASP A 465 -18.24 -35.74 12.52
CA ASP A 465 -17.49 -34.76 11.71
C ASP A 465 -15.97 -34.93 11.85
N THR A 466 -15.36 -35.58 10.85
CA THR A 466 -13.94 -35.95 10.88
C THR A 466 -13.13 -35.04 9.95
N LYS A 467 -12.35 -34.10 10.52
CA LYS A 467 -11.40 -33.28 9.75
C LYS A 467 -10.28 -34.17 9.19
N PRO A 468 -10.02 -34.21 7.86
CA PRO A 468 -9.06 -35.15 7.28
C PRO A 468 -7.58 -34.88 7.59
N VAL A 469 -7.22 -33.64 7.93
CA VAL A 469 -5.86 -33.16 8.21
C VAL A 469 -5.94 -32.20 9.40
N ALA A 470 -5.03 -32.30 10.36
CA ALA A 470 -4.87 -31.33 11.43
C ALA A 470 -3.87 -30.22 11.06
N ASP A 471 -4.00 -29.04 11.67
CA ASP A 471 -3.23 -27.83 11.32
C ASP A 471 -1.70 -28.01 11.49
N ASP A 472 -1.26 -28.93 12.33
CA ASP A 472 0.13 -29.32 12.55
C ASP A 472 0.65 -30.36 11.54
N GLU A 473 -0.22 -31.15 10.90
CA GLU A 473 0.18 -32.16 9.91
C GLU A 473 0.50 -31.56 8.52
N ILE A 474 0.14 -30.29 8.29
CA ILE A 474 0.32 -29.58 7.01
C ILE A 474 1.79 -29.54 6.58
N TYR A 475 2.71 -29.37 7.53
CA TYR A 475 4.16 -29.39 7.29
C TYR A 475 4.60 -30.71 6.64
N GLU A 476 4.13 -31.84 7.18
CA GLU A 476 4.44 -33.18 6.66
C GLU A 476 3.80 -33.45 5.30
N VAL A 477 2.56 -33.01 5.09
CA VAL A 477 1.86 -33.13 3.79
C VAL A 477 2.61 -32.36 2.69
N VAL A 478 3.03 -31.12 2.97
CA VAL A 478 3.81 -30.31 2.03
C VAL A 478 5.18 -30.94 1.77
N ARG A 479 5.88 -31.35 2.83
CA ARG A 479 7.20 -32.02 2.77
C ARG A 479 7.15 -33.26 1.87
N ARG A 480 6.16 -34.14 2.07
CA ARG A 480 5.94 -35.37 1.29
C ARG A 480 5.55 -35.13 -0.17
N ARG A 481 4.98 -33.96 -0.48
CA ARG A 481 4.55 -33.58 -1.84
C ARG A 481 5.62 -32.84 -2.64
N LEU A 482 6.61 -32.23 -1.99
CA LEU A 482 7.64 -31.44 -2.68
C LEU A 482 9.01 -32.15 -2.81
N PHE A 483 9.32 -33.13 -1.96
CA PHE A 483 10.64 -33.78 -1.93
C PHE A 483 10.61 -35.30 -2.08
N GLU A 484 11.56 -35.85 -2.85
CA GLU A 484 11.79 -37.28 -3.05
C GLU A 484 12.28 -37.97 -1.77
N ASN A 485 13.12 -37.27 -0.99
CA ASN A 485 13.71 -37.74 0.25
C ASN A 485 14.01 -36.57 1.20
N MET A 486 14.23 -36.90 2.48
CA MET A 486 14.52 -35.92 3.54
C MET A 486 15.97 -35.93 4.05
N GLY A 487 16.87 -36.51 3.26
CA GLY A 487 18.29 -36.63 3.61
C GLY A 487 18.54 -37.46 4.87
N ASP A 488 19.64 -37.15 5.54
CA ASP A 488 20.03 -37.73 6.83
C ASP A 488 19.36 -36.96 7.99
N GLU A 489 18.86 -37.69 8.99
CA GLU A 489 18.24 -37.11 10.19
C GLU A 489 19.30 -36.40 11.06
N ASP A 490 20.51 -36.95 11.17
CA ASP A 490 21.59 -36.34 11.97
C ASP A 490 22.04 -34.99 11.37
N VAL A 491 22.04 -34.87 10.03
CA VAL A 491 22.35 -33.61 9.33
C VAL A 491 21.22 -32.59 9.52
N ARG A 492 19.95 -33.01 9.47
CA ARG A 492 18.80 -32.16 9.78
C ARG A 492 18.81 -31.66 11.22
N GLU A 493 19.12 -32.53 12.18
CA GLU A 493 19.24 -32.16 13.58
C GLU A 493 20.43 -31.22 13.83
N ALA A 494 21.55 -31.39 13.14
CA ALA A 494 22.68 -30.46 13.20
C ALA A 494 22.32 -29.07 12.68
N VAL A 495 21.60 -28.97 11.54
CA VAL A 495 21.13 -27.69 11.00
C VAL A 495 20.18 -27.00 11.98
N VAL A 496 19.17 -27.71 12.50
CA VAL A 496 18.21 -27.12 13.46
C VAL A 496 18.88 -26.76 14.79
N ALA A 497 19.89 -27.51 15.23
CA ALA A 497 20.70 -27.15 16.41
C ALA A 497 21.46 -25.84 16.20
N GLY A 498 21.99 -25.58 14.99
CA GLY A 498 22.60 -24.30 14.61
C GLY A 498 21.63 -23.12 14.73
N TYR A 499 20.43 -23.24 14.16
CA TYR A 499 19.38 -22.23 14.27
C TYR A 499 18.97 -21.96 15.73
N ILE A 500 18.70 -23.01 16.51
CA ILE A 500 18.34 -22.89 17.93
C ILE A 500 19.51 -22.32 18.77
N SER A 501 20.77 -22.57 18.39
CA SER A 501 21.93 -21.93 19.01
C SER A 501 21.92 -20.41 18.75
N GLN A 502 21.77 -19.99 17.49
CA GLN A 502 21.72 -18.57 17.12
C GLN A 502 20.57 -17.83 17.85
N TYR A 503 19.38 -18.43 17.90
CA TYR A 503 18.23 -17.83 18.57
C TYR A 503 18.39 -17.70 20.10
N ARG A 504 19.17 -18.59 20.75
CA ARG A 504 19.48 -18.46 22.19
C ARG A 504 20.38 -17.26 22.49
N HIS A 505 21.40 -17.02 21.66
CA HIS A 505 22.30 -15.86 21.79
C HIS A 505 21.56 -14.53 21.62
N MET A 506 20.42 -14.55 20.92
CA MET A 506 19.61 -13.39 20.58
C MET A 506 18.23 -13.33 21.26
N LYS A 507 18.05 -14.00 22.41
CA LYS A 507 16.71 -14.20 23.00
C LYS A 507 15.87 -12.91 23.18
N SER A 508 16.49 -11.77 23.47
CA SER A 508 15.81 -10.47 23.64
C SER A 508 15.30 -9.85 22.33
N GLU A 509 15.90 -10.22 21.20
CA GLU A 509 15.66 -9.64 19.87
C GLU A 509 14.59 -10.38 19.06
N LEU A 510 14.01 -11.45 19.65
CA LEU A 510 13.14 -12.41 19.00
C LEU A 510 11.78 -12.52 19.72
N PRO A 511 10.77 -13.16 19.13
CA PRO A 511 9.47 -13.36 19.77
C PRO A 511 9.54 -14.41 20.88
N ASP A 512 8.71 -14.24 21.91
CA ASP A 512 8.54 -15.25 22.95
C ASP A 512 8.17 -16.62 22.36
N GLY A 513 8.90 -17.65 22.77
CA GLY A 513 8.76 -19.01 22.26
C GLY A 513 9.85 -19.46 21.29
N ALA A 514 10.52 -18.56 20.57
CA ALA A 514 11.52 -18.91 19.53
C ALA A 514 12.66 -19.81 20.02
N THR A 515 13.04 -19.71 21.30
CA THR A 515 14.11 -20.51 21.92
C THR A 515 13.61 -21.77 22.66
N GLN A 516 12.31 -22.05 22.65
CA GLN A 516 11.71 -23.17 23.39
C GLN A 516 11.81 -24.50 22.63
N ALA A 517 11.75 -25.62 23.35
CA ALA A 517 11.77 -26.97 22.78
C ALA A 517 10.65 -27.21 21.75
N ARG A 518 9.47 -26.58 21.93
CA ARG A 518 8.36 -26.63 20.95
C ARG A 518 8.75 -26.02 19.61
N TYR A 519 9.54 -24.94 19.59
CA TYR A 519 9.98 -24.32 18.33
C TYR A 519 11.07 -25.13 17.63
N ARG A 520 11.95 -25.81 18.38
CA ARG A 520 12.89 -26.81 17.83
C ARG A 520 12.15 -27.94 17.12
N ALA A 521 11.09 -28.48 17.73
CA ALA A 521 10.27 -29.52 17.10
C ALA A 521 9.60 -29.01 15.80
N LEU A 522 9.08 -27.78 15.82
CA LEU A 522 8.48 -27.16 14.63
C LEU A 522 9.50 -26.94 13.50
N LEU A 523 10.74 -26.54 13.81
CA LEU A 523 11.83 -26.42 12.83
C LEU A 523 12.17 -27.77 12.16
N LEU A 524 12.23 -28.86 12.93
CA LEU A 524 12.46 -30.21 12.39
C LEU A 524 11.34 -30.71 11.49
N GLN A 525 10.09 -30.38 11.84
CA GLN A 525 8.91 -30.76 11.09
C GLN A 525 8.75 -29.94 9.80
N ALA A 526 9.07 -28.65 9.85
CA ALA A 526 9.00 -27.74 8.70
C ALA A 526 10.15 -27.91 7.69
N TYR A 527 11.27 -28.51 8.11
CA TYR A 527 12.48 -28.69 7.29
C TYR A 527 12.14 -29.26 5.88
N PRO A 528 12.61 -28.64 4.78
CA PRO A 528 13.66 -27.61 4.72
C PRO A 528 13.15 -26.16 4.84
N PHE A 529 11.86 -25.91 5.09
CA PHE A 529 11.34 -24.54 5.21
C PHE A 529 11.53 -23.97 6.61
N HIS A 530 11.76 -22.66 6.69
CA HIS A 530 11.62 -21.94 7.95
C HIS A 530 10.13 -21.83 8.33
N PRO A 531 9.71 -22.14 9.58
CA PRO A 531 8.29 -22.18 9.96
C PRO A 531 7.52 -20.89 9.68
N THR A 532 8.16 -19.72 9.77
CA THR A 532 7.47 -18.44 9.51
C THR A 532 7.06 -18.26 8.04
N LEU A 533 7.78 -18.87 7.09
CA LEU A 533 7.39 -18.84 5.67
C LEU A 533 6.14 -19.69 5.42
N MET A 534 6.09 -20.88 6.02
CA MET A 534 4.92 -21.78 5.98
C MET A 534 3.70 -21.09 6.61
N ASP A 535 3.89 -20.47 7.77
CA ASP A 535 2.85 -19.74 8.50
C ASP A 535 2.31 -18.53 7.72
N VAL A 536 3.11 -17.84 6.91
CA VAL A 536 2.59 -16.76 6.05
C VAL A 536 1.57 -17.30 5.06
N PHE A 537 1.90 -18.33 4.28
CA PHE A 537 0.96 -18.85 3.29
C PHE A 537 -0.24 -19.56 3.95
N HIS A 538 -0.02 -20.28 5.05
CA HIS A 538 -1.08 -21.01 5.76
C HIS A 538 -2.02 -20.12 6.60
N LYS A 539 -1.51 -19.10 7.30
CA LYS A 539 -2.31 -18.28 8.23
C LYS A 539 -2.72 -16.93 7.64
N ARG A 540 -1.87 -16.30 6.82
CA ARG A 540 -2.14 -14.97 6.23
C ARG A 540 -2.77 -15.07 4.84
N TRP A 541 -2.18 -15.80 3.90
CA TRP A 541 -2.73 -15.84 2.52
C TRP A 541 -4.00 -16.68 2.43
N ALA A 542 -4.04 -17.82 3.11
CA ALA A 542 -5.19 -18.72 3.11
C ALA A 542 -6.42 -18.23 3.91
N SER A 543 -6.35 -17.05 4.55
CA SER A 543 -7.55 -16.40 5.10
C SER A 543 -8.41 -15.73 4.02
N HIS A 544 -7.85 -15.46 2.83
CA HIS A 544 -8.60 -14.88 1.70
C HIS A 544 -9.56 -15.91 1.09
N GLY A 545 -10.80 -15.49 0.77
CA GLY A 545 -11.83 -16.36 0.21
C GLY A 545 -11.40 -17.03 -1.11
N ASP A 546 -10.94 -16.22 -2.06
CA ASP A 546 -10.52 -16.68 -3.41
C ASP A 546 -9.17 -17.41 -3.46
N PHE A 547 -8.52 -17.66 -2.31
CA PHE A 547 -7.28 -18.42 -2.25
C PHE A 547 -7.55 -19.89 -1.95
N GLN A 548 -7.15 -20.75 -2.89
CA GLN A 548 -7.23 -22.22 -2.79
C GLN A 548 -6.29 -22.76 -1.70
N ARG A 549 -6.62 -22.61 -0.42
CA ARG A 549 -5.76 -22.83 0.75
C ARG A 549 -4.58 -23.80 0.54
N THR A 550 -4.84 -25.10 0.35
CA THR A 550 -3.78 -26.12 0.26
C THR A 550 -3.14 -26.24 -1.13
N ARG A 551 -3.92 -26.15 -2.22
CA ARG A 551 -3.39 -26.24 -3.60
C ARG A 551 -2.54 -25.02 -3.95
N GLY A 552 -2.97 -23.83 -3.52
CA GLY A 552 -2.22 -22.58 -3.59
C GLY A 552 -0.93 -22.62 -2.79
N VAL A 553 -0.95 -23.05 -1.52
CA VAL A 553 0.27 -23.23 -0.71
C VAL A 553 1.27 -24.16 -1.42
N LEU A 554 0.83 -25.34 -1.88
CA LEU A 554 1.68 -26.29 -2.59
C LEU A 554 2.26 -25.72 -3.89
N ARG A 555 1.44 -25.05 -4.71
CA ARG A 555 1.85 -24.43 -5.99
C ARG A 555 2.88 -23.31 -5.76
N LEU A 556 2.66 -22.45 -4.77
CA LEU A 556 3.57 -21.35 -4.44
C LEU A 556 4.90 -21.87 -3.88
N LEU A 557 4.87 -22.76 -2.88
CA LEU A 557 6.08 -23.35 -2.32
C LEU A 557 6.85 -24.20 -3.35
N GLY A 558 6.15 -24.93 -4.23
CA GLY A 558 6.76 -25.63 -5.36
C GLY A 558 7.48 -24.67 -6.32
N SER A 559 6.91 -23.49 -6.60
CA SER A 559 7.57 -22.47 -7.43
C SER A 559 8.82 -21.89 -6.77
N ILE A 560 8.77 -21.63 -5.46
CA ILE A 560 9.92 -21.17 -4.66
C ILE A 560 11.02 -22.23 -4.64
N VAL A 561 10.70 -23.50 -4.40
CA VAL A 561 11.67 -24.61 -4.45
C VAL A 561 12.28 -24.77 -5.85
N SER A 562 11.49 -24.58 -6.92
CA SER A 562 11.99 -24.65 -8.31
C SER A 562 12.98 -23.53 -8.63
N ASP A 563 12.67 -22.28 -8.26
CA ASP A 563 13.56 -21.12 -8.41
C ASP A 563 14.88 -21.34 -7.66
N LEU A 564 14.80 -21.65 -6.36
CA LEU A 564 15.95 -21.85 -5.49
C LEU A 564 16.83 -23.02 -5.96
N TRP A 565 16.24 -24.12 -6.42
CA TRP A 565 16.98 -25.25 -7.00
C TRP A 565 17.71 -24.87 -8.29
N LYS A 566 17.09 -24.08 -9.16
CA LYS A 566 17.69 -23.63 -10.43
C LYS A 566 18.85 -22.65 -10.20
N ARG A 567 18.74 -21.76 -9.21
CA ARG A 567 19.75 -20.75 -8.89
C ARG A 567 20.66 -21.08 -7.71
N GLN A 568 20.72 -22.35 -7.30
CA GLN A 568 21.46 -22.79 -6.10
C GLN A 568 22.95 -22.39 -6.09
N GLY A 569 23.59 -22.30 -7.26
CA GLY A 569 24.98 -21.84 -7.41
C GLY A 569 25.17 -20.31 -7.42
N SER A 570 24.10 -19.52 -7.31
CA SER A 570 24.12 -18.06 -7.29
C SER A 570 23.19 -17.48 -6.20
N LEU A 571 23.04 -18.20 -5.09
CA LEU A 571 22.37 -17.70 -3.90
C LEU A 571 23.32 -16.78 -3.10
N PRO A 572 22.88 -15.59 -2.64
CA PRO A 572 23.69 -14.72 -1.78
C PRO A 572 23.80 -15.29 -0.36
N GLY A 573 24.94 -15.09 0.30
CA GLY A 573 25.26 -15.73 1.58
C GLY A 573 25.63 -17.22 1.46
N GLY A 574 26.45 -17.71 2.40
CA GLY A 574 26.96 -19.09 2.36
C GLY A 574 26.07 -20.16 3.02
N THR A 575 25.15 -19.76 3.90
CA THR A 575 24.38 -20.67 4.77
C THR A 575 22.90 -20.71 4.38
N HIS A 576 22.51 -21.72 3.61
CA HIS A 576 21.11 -21.97 3.19
C HIS A 576 20.56 -23.26 3.78
N GLY A 577 20.72 -23.45 5.10
CA GLY A 577 20.27 -24.65 5.81
C GLY A 577 18.75 -24.82 5.85
N LEU A 578 18.01 -23.69 5.80
CA LEU A 578 16.56 -23.63 5.61
C LEU A 578 16.22 -22.64 4.49
N ILE A 579 15.02 -22.78 3.92
CA ILE A 579 14.39 -21.83 2.99
C ILE A 579 13.66 -20.75 3.78
N HIS A 580 14.11 -19.51 3.70
CA HIS A 580 13.49 -18.36 4.37
C HIS A 580 12.61 -17.53 3.43
N ALA A 581 11.77 -16.67 4.02
CA ALA A 581 11.04 -15.66 3.25
C ALA A 581 11.98 -14.68 2.53
N SER A 582 13.16 -14.40 3.10
CA SER A 582 14.20 -13.57 2.50
C SER A 582 14.90 -14.20 1.28
N ASP A 583 14.73 -15.51 1.03
CA ASP A 583 15.26 -16.18 -0.16
C ASP A 583 14.36 -16.03 -1.40
N ILE A 584 13.18 -15.42 -1.27
CA ILE A 584 12.17 -15.38 -2.34
C ILE A 584 12.46 -14.22 -3.30
N ASN A 585 12.82 -14.55 -4.55
CA ASN A 585 12.95 -13.54 -5.60
C ASN A 585 11.63 -13.41 -6.38
N PHE A 586 10.83 -12.40 -6.05
CA PHE A 586 9.56 -12.13 -6.76
C PHE A 586 9.72 -11.90 -8.28
N ALA A 587 10.91 -11.49 -8.78
CA ALA A 587 11.15 -11.34 -10.23
C ALA A 587 11.08 -12.66 -11.00
N ASN A 588 11.35 -13.80 -10.34
CA ASN A 588 11.44 -15.11 -10.97
C ASN A 588 10.13 -15.93 -10.81
N LEU A 589 9.11 -15.37 -10.16
CA LEU A 589 8.00 -16.13 -9.58
C LEU A 589 6.64 -15.59 -10.05
N ASP A 590 6.36 -15.72 -11.35
CA ASP A 590 5.04 -15.44 -11.97
C ASP A 590 3.89 -16.14 -11.23
N ALA A 591 4.15 -17.35 -10.74
CA ALA A 591 3.23 -18.13 -9.92
C ALA A 591 2.75 -17.39 -8.65
N LEU A 592 3.61 -16.56 -8.06
CA LEU A 592 3.43 -15.80 -6.82
C LEU A 592 2.96 -14.38 -7.10
N THR A 593 3.56 -13.67 -8.07
CA THR A 593 3.12 -12.32 -8.47
C THR A 593 1.72 -12.36 -9.07
N GLY A 594 1.41 -13.32 -9.95
CA GLY A 594 0.07 -13.51 -10.51
C GLY A 594 -0.98 -13.85 -9.45
N GLN A 595 -0.61 -14.62 -8.42
CA GLN A 595 -1.51 -14.89 -7.29
C GLN A 595 -1.75 -13.65 -6.44
N MET A 596 -0.69 -12.86 -6.17
CA MET A 596 -0.79 -11.60 -5.45
C MET A 596 -1.71 -10.61 -6.17
N LYS A 597 -1.58 -10.47 -7.49
CA LYS A 597 -2.47 -9.64 -8.32
C LYS A 597 -3.92 -10.12 -8.28
N LYS A 598 -4.16 -11.44 -8.37
CA LYS A 598 -5.51 -12.03 -8.34
C LYS A 598 -6.23 -11.78 -7.01
N LEU A 599 -5.52 -11.77 -5.88
CA LEU A 599 -6.11 -11.57 -4.55
C LEU A 599 -6.18 -10.09 -4.15
N TYR A 600 -5.13 -9.32 -4.41
CA TYR A 600 -4.91 -8.00 -3.82
C TYR A 600 -4.79 -6.86 -4.85
N GLY A 601 -5.02 -7.16 -6.13
CA GLY A 601 -5.08 -6.20 -7.23
C GLY A 601 -3.73 -5.85 -7.86
N ASN A 602 -3.79 -5.26 -9.06
CA ASN A 602 -2.61 -4.94 -9.88
C ASN A 602 -1.74 -3.80 -9.32
N GLY A 603 -2.18 -3.07 -8.28
CA GLY A 603 -1.42 -1.94 -7.72
C GLY A 603 -0.02 -2.29 -7.20
N TYR A 604 0.23 -3.56 -6.88
CA TYR A 604 1.56 -4.04 -6.47
C TYR A 604 2.59 -4.08 -7.61
N ASP A 605 2.18 -3.90 -8.88
CA ASP A 605 3.11 -3.74 -10.00
C ASP A 605 3.94 -2.45 -9.94
N ALA A 606 3.49 -1.44 -9.19
CA ALA A 606 4.31 -0.26 -8.86
C ALA A 606 5.21 -0.52 -7.64
N VAL A 607 4.67 -1.20 -6.61
CA VAL A 607 5.35 -1.48 -5.33
C VAL A 607 6.61 -2.33 -5.53
N LEU A 608 6.51 -3.42 -6.30
CA LEU A 608 7.62 -4.37 -6.50
C LEU A 608 8.89 -3.70 -7.06
N PRO A 609 8.88 -3.06 -8.24
CA PRO A 609 10.10 -2.44 -8.82
C PRO A 609 10.53 -1.15 -8.11
N ALA A 610 9.64 -0.46 -7.40
CA ALA A 610 10.00 0.75 -6.66
C ALA A 610 10.84 0.45 -5.42
N ASP A 611 10.42 -0.51 -4.59
CA ASP A 611 10.99 -0.68 -3.24
C ASP A 611 11.65 -2.02 -2.95
N ILE A 612 11.35 -3.08 -3.72
CA ILE A 612 11.57 -4.47 -3.28
C ILE A 612 12.44 -5.29 -4.24
N VAL A 613 12.23 -5.14 -5.55
CA VAL A 613 12.70 -6.07 -6.59
C VAL A 613 13.55 -5.36 -7.63
N GLY A 614 14.70 -5.94 -7.96
CA GLY A 614 15.64 -5.40 -8.94
C GLY A 614 16.55 -4.31 -8.36
N ASP A 615 17.63 -4.02 -9.07
CA ASP A 615 18.77 -3.25 -8.52
C ASP A 615 18.53 -1.73 -8.46
N GLN A 616 17.48 -1.24 -9.12
CA GLN A 616 17.03 0.14 -9.07
C GLN A 616 15.94 0.41 -8.02
N SER A 617 15.40 -0.65 -7.40
CA SER A 617 14.48 -0.51 -6.26
C SER A 617 15.20 0.06 -5.03
N ASN A 618 14.46 0.63 -4.08
CA ASN A 618 15.07 1.21 -2.88
C ASN A 618 15.78 0.16 -2.01
N ALA A 619 15.26 -1.06 -1.88
CA ALA A 619 16.02 -2.19 -1.32
C ALA A 619 17.24 -2.57 -2.19
N GLY A 620 17.11 -2.53 -3.51
CA GLY A 620 18.20 -2.83 -4.45
C GLY A 620 19.39 -1.88 -4.33
N LYS A 621 19.13 -0.58 -4.22
CA LYS A 621 20.14 0.45 -3.96
C LYS A 621 20.84 0.20 -2.63
N LEU A 622 20.09 -0.02 -1.54
CA LEU A 622 20.67 -0.29 -0.21
C LEU A 622 21.60 -1.52 -0.17
N ASP A 623 21.29 -2.58 -0.91
CA ASP A 623 22.18 -3.74 -1.06
C ASP A 623 23.42 -3.43 -1.91
N ASN A 624 23.32 -2.55 -2.91
CA ASN A 624 24.45 -2.15 -3.76
C ASN A 624 25.38 -1.13 -3.08
N ASP A 625 24.82 -0.20 -2.30
CA ASP A 625 25.54 0.88 -1.62
C ASP A 625 26.37 0.39 -0.42
N ARG A 626 26.08 -0.82 0.09
CA ARG A 626 26.75 -1.41 1.26
C ARG A 626 27.11 -2.87 1.03
N ALA A 627 28.41 -3.15 0.90
CA ALA A 627 28.93 -4.49 0.63
C ALA A 627 28.43 -5.57 1.61
N ASP A 628 28.30 -5.25 2.91
CA ASP A 628 27.79 -6.20 3.92
C ASP A 628 26.31 -6.54 3.74
N PHE A 629 25.50 -5.60 3.23
CA PHE A 629 24.09 -5.86 2.89
C PHE A 629 24.01 -6.68 1.60
N GLY A 630 24.69 -6.24 0.54
CA GLY A 630 24.72 -6.91 -0.76
C GLY A 630 25.26 -8.34 -0.73
N ARG A 631 26.23 -8.64 0.14
CA ARG A 631 26.75 -10.00 0.37
C ARG A 631 25.66 -11.03 0.72
N TYR A 632 24.59 -10.59 1.37
CA TYR A 632 23.45 -11.42 1.79
C TYR A 632 22.13 -11.04 1.10
N ALA A 633 22.14 -10.03 0.20
CA ALA A 633 20.95 -9.37 -0.34
C ALA A 633 19.95 -8.98 0.77
N LEU A 634 20.48 -8.41 1.86
CA LEU A 634 19.75 -8.24 3.12
C LEU A 634 18.56 -7.28 2.98
N ALA A 635 18.72 -6.17 2.26
CA ALA A 635 17.65 -5.19 2.08
C ALA A 635 16.52 -5.78 1.21
N LYS A 636 16.84 -6.45 0.09
CA LYS A 636 15.86 -7.18 -0.72
C LYS A 636 15.17 -8.27 0.11
N GLY A 637 15.91 -9.05 0.89
CA GLY A 637 15.39 -10.13 1.73
C GLY A 637 14.45 -9.64 2.86
N VAL A 638 14.77 -8.51 3.49
CA VAL A 638 13.90 -7.84 4.47
C VAL A 638 12.63 -7.32 3.80
N ALA A 639 12.75 -6.58 2.70
CA ALA A 639 11.60 -6.01 2.00
C ALA A 639 10.64 -7.10 1.48
N THR A 640 11.17 -8.18 0.90
CA THR A 640 10.42 -9.38 0.50
C THR A 640 9.67 -10.01 1.69
N THR A 641 10.31 -10.11 2.85
CA THR A 641 9.69 -10.70 4.05
C THR A 641 8.57 -9.81 4.62
N VAL A 642 8.75 -8.49 4.59
CA VAL A 642 7.71 -7.52 4.95
C VAL A 642 6.53 -7.60 3.97
N LEU A 643 6.77 -7.64 2.65
CA LEU A 643 5.73 -7.78 1.63
C LEU A 643 4.90 -9.05 1.84
N LEU A 644 5.54 -10.21 2.00
CA LEU A 644 4.86 -11.48 2.23
C LEU A 644 3.93 -11.46 3.47
N ASN A 645 4.30 -10.69 4.50
CA ASN A 645 3.51 -10.47 5.71
C ASN A 645 2.54 -9.27 5.64
N SER A 646 2.54 -8.49 4.56
CA SER A 646 1.65 -7.33 4.39
C SER A 646 0.19 -7.72 4.15
N PHE A 647 -0.03 -8.99 3.79
CA PHE A 647 -1.32 -9.57 3.46
C PHE A 647 -1.99 -10.28 4.65
N GLY A 648 -3.30 -10.52 4.55
CA GLY A 648 -4.02 -11.43 5.44
C GLY A 648 -4.33 -10.92 6.85
N SER A 649 -4.00 -9.68 7.20
CA SER A 649 -4.31 -9.07 8.50
C SER A 649 -4.45 -7.56 8.36
N THR A 650 -5.41 -6.96 9.09
CA THR A 650 -5.80 -5.56 8.97
C THR A 650 -5.83 -4.86 10.34
N GLY A 651 -5.81 -3.53 10.34
CA GLY A 651 -5.83 -2.73 11.58
C GLY A 651 -4.60 -2.98 12.45
N ALA A 652 -4.78 -3.10 13.76
CA ALA A 652 -3.67 -3.27 14.72
C ALA A 652 -2.83 -4.56 14.52
N GLN A 653 -3.29 -5.51 13.71
CA GLN A 653 -2.54 -6.73 13.38
C GLN A 653 -1.90 -6.71 11.97
N GLN A 654 -1.96 -5.59 11.27
CA GLN A 654 -1.41 -5.45 9.93
C GLN A 654 0.13 -5.49 9.93
N GLY A 655 0.72 -6.16 8.94
CA GLY A 655 2.17 -6.24 8.76
C GLY A 655 2.91 -7.18 9.72
N ILE A 656 4.21 -6.91 9.89
CA ILE A 656 5.15 -7.69 10.71
C ILE A 656 5.92 -6.79 11.68
N GLY A 657 6.07 -7.21 12.94
CA GLY A 657 6.88 -6.54 13.95
C GLY A 657 8.37 -6.88 13.85
N VAL A 658 9.23 -6.02 14.40
CA VAL A 658 10.70 -6.16 14.30
C VAL A 658 11.22 -7.54 14.73
N ASN A 659 10.75 -8.06 15.87
CA ASN A 659 11.18 -9.36 16.39
C ASN A 659 10.69 -10.53 15.51
N GLU A 660 9.47 -10.46 14.97
CA GLU A 660 8.91 -11.45 14.04
C GLU A 660 9.69 -11.48 12.72
N LEU A 661 10.10 -10.29 12.24
CA LEU A 661 10.94 -10.12 11.05
C LEU A 661 12.33 -10.70 11.27
N LYS A 662 12.99 -10.35 12.39
CA LYS A 662 14.29 -10.92 12.78
C LYS A 662 14.25 -12.45 12.77
N LEU A 663 13.28 -13.05 13.45
CA LEU A 663 13.06 -14.50 13.45
C LEU A 663 12.90 -15.08 12.03
N SER A 664 12.28 -14.34 11.11
CA SER A 664 12.02 -14.78 9.74
C SER A 664 13.19 -14.65 8.77
N VAL A 665 14.15 -13.77 9.03
CA VAL A 665 15.25 -13.42 8.10
C VAL A 665 16.60 -13.97 8.56
N ILE A 666 16.83 -14.11 9.86
CA ILE A 666 18.13 -14.53 10.43
C ILE A 666 18.46 -15.99 10.12
N LYS A 667 19.72 -16.21 9.70
CA LYS A 667 20.34 -17.52 9.46
C LYS A 667 21.63 -17.67 10.29
N PRO A 668 22.04 -18.89 10.70
CA PRO A 668 23.35 -19.13 11.28
C PRO A 668 24.49 -18.60 10.40
N ASP A 669 25.55 -18.10 11.03
CA ASP A 669 26.81 -17.68 10.41
C ASP A 669 26.66 -16.69 9.22
N SER A 670 25.67 -15.78 9.32
CA SER A 670 25.32 -14.82 8.27
C SER A 670 25.69 -13.36 8.61
N PHE A 671 24.72 -12.48 8.82
CA PHE A 671 24.86 -11.03 9.06
C PHE A 671 24.54 -10.66 10.52
N ASN A 672 24.80 -9.41 10.93
CA ASN A 672 24.49 -8.94 12.28
C ASN A 672 23.01 -8.57 12.38
N HIS A 673 22.34 -8.94 13.48
CA HIS A 673 20.91 -8.62 13.66
C HIS A 673 20.59 -7.12 13.71
N ASN A 674 21.60 -6.29 13.99
CA ASN A 674 21.46 -4.84 13.96
C ASN A 674 21.43 -4.30 12.52
N ASP A 675 21.96 -5.05 11.55
CA ASP A 675 21.86 -4.72 10.13
C ASP A 675 20.39 -4.75 9.67
N VAL A 676 19.56 -5.64 10.25
CA VAL A 676 18.10 -5.66 10.02
C VAL A 676 17.42 -4.39 10.53
N ASN A 677 17.87 -3.83 11.67
CA ASN A 677 17.38 -2.53 12.14
C ASN A 677 17.82 -1.41 11.18
N ALA A 678 19.10 -1.38 10.81
CA ALA A 678 19.66 -0.36 9.92
C ALA A 678 19.05 -0.39 8.51
N VAL A 679 18.68 -1.57 8.01
CA VAL A 679 17.89 -1.75 6.78
C VAL A 679 16.47 -1.23 6.97
N LEU A 680 15.80 -1.53 8.09
CA LEU A 680 14.45 -1.02 8.36
C LEU A 680 14.40 0.51 8.45
N ASP A 681 15.32 1.14 9.20
CA ASP A 681 15.35 2.60 9.32
C ASP A 681 15.73 3.27 7.98
N ALA A 682 16.57 2.64 7.16
CA ALA A 682 16.89 3.12 5.81
C ALA A 682 15.75 2.91 4.80
N LEU A 683 14.97 1.83 4.91
CA LEU A 683 13.75 1.64 4.13
C LEU A 683 12.65 2.59 4.60
N GLU A 684 12.50 2.85 5.90
CA GLU A 684 11.56 3.84 6.43
C GLU A 684 11.85 5.24 5.87
N ALA A 685 13.13 5.60 5.70
CA ALA A 685 13.52 6.90 5.14
C ALA A 685 13.28 7.06 3.62
N ASN A 686 13.27 5.96 2.84
CA ASN A 686 13.37 6.01 1.37
C ASN A 686 12.29 5.24 0.60
N ALA A 687 11.66 4.22 1.18
CA ALA A 687 10.73 3.35 0.45
C ALA A 687 9.36 4.02 0.25
N HIS A 688 8.92 4.13 -0.99
CA HIS A 688 7.74 4.92 -1.37
C HIS A 688 6.42 4.32 -0.89
N TYR A 689 6.35 2.99 -0.78
CA TYR A 689 5.15 2.21 -0.49
C TYR A 689 5.22 1.48 0.86
N LEU A 690 6.25 1.73 1.66
CA LEU A 690 6.39 1.19 3.01
C LEU A 690 5.58 2.02 4.01
N HIS A 691 4.70 1.36 4.74
CA HIS A 691 3.91 1.92 5.83
C HIS A 691 4.26 1.24 7.15
N TYR A 692 4.05 1.95 8.25
CA TYR A 692 4.34 1.44 9.58
C TYR A 692 3.41 2.01 10.65
N SER A 693 3.24 1.27 11.74
CA SER A 693 2.56 1.71 12.96
C SER A 693 3.56 2.17 14.01
N SER A 694 3.21 3.16 14.83
CA SER A 694 4.13 3.68 15.86
C SER A 694 4.15 2.84 17.14
N ASN A 695 3.04 2.17 17.49
CA ASN A 695 2.93 1.37 18.71
C ASN A 695 1.91 0.21 18.54
N PRO A 696 2.34 -1.07 18.55
CA PRO A 696 3.74 -1.52 18.41
C PRO A 696 4.32 -1.16 17.03
N ARG A 697 5.66 -1.12 16.89
CA ARG A 697 6.31 -0.83 15.59
C ARG A 697 6.25 -2.05 14.67
N ARG A 698 5.35 -1.99 13.67
CA ARG A 698 5.15 -3.01 12.63
C ARG A 698 5.19 -2.37 11.25
N TYR A 699 5.54 -3.15 10.24
CA TYR A 699 5.75 -2.70 8.87
C TYR A 699 4.92 -3.51 7.86
N TRP A 700 4.41 -2.83 6.83
CA TRP A 700 3.78 -3.46 5.67
C TRP A 700 3.96 -2.61 4.42
N PHE A 701 4.01 -3.25 3.25
CA PHE A 701 3.86 -2.57 1.97
C PHE A 701 2.38 -2.43 1.61
N PHE A 702 2.03 -1.32 0.95
CA PHE A 702 0.67 -1.07 0.48
C PHE A 702 0.67 -0.35 -0.87
N THR A 703 -0.39 -0.49 -1.65
CA THR A 703 -0.44 0.05 -3.03
C THR A 703 -0.54 1.57 -3.12
N LYS A 704 -0.85 2.25 -2.01
CA LYS A 704 -0.84 3.72 -1.93
C LYS A 704 0.53 4.18 -1.42
N PRO A 705 1.17 5.20 -2.04
CA PRO A 705 2.39 5.77 -1.52
C PRO A 705 2.25 6.31 -0.09
N ASN A 706 3.33 6.26 0.68
CA ASN A 706 3.44 6.89 1.99
C ASN A 706 3.71 8.39 1.83
N LEU A 707 2.72 9.22 2.17
CA LEU A 707 2.74 10.66 1.95
C LEU A 707 3.91 11.36 2.68
N ASN A 708 4.33 10.84 3.84
CA ASN A 708 5.47 11.40 4.58
C ASN A 708 6.78 11.26 3.79
N ILE A 709 6.97 10.12 3.10
CA ILE A 709 8.19 9.84 2.35
C ILE A 709 8.21 10.61 1.04
N LEU A 710 7.06 10.71 0.34
CA LEU A 710 6.93 11.58 -0.82
C LEU A 710 7.27 13.05 -0.50
N VAL A 711 6.75 13.59 0.62
CA VAL A 711 7.08 14.96 1.05
C VAL A 711 8.55 15.09 1.43
N ASN A 712 9.12 14.13 2.15
CA ASN A 712 10.54 14.18 2.54
C ASN A 712 11.49 14.09 1.34
N HIS A 713 11.20 13.25 0.33
CA HIS A 713 11.98 13.18 -0.91
C HIS A 713 11.84 14.48 -1.71
N ALA A 714 10.61 14.98 -1.90
CA ALA A 714 10.36 16.25 -2.57
C ALA A 714 11.06 17.43 -1.87
N ARG A 715 11.16 17.43 -0.53
CA ARG A 715 11.94 18.42 0.23
C ARG A 715 13.44 18.39 -0.08
N GLN A 716 14.02 17.20 -0.32
CA GLN A 716 15.43 17.06 -0.71
C GLN A 716 15.70 17.55 -2.14
N GLU A 717 14.70 17.48 -3.02
CA GLU A 717 14.78 18.01 -4.40
C GLU A 717 14.57 19.53 -4.50
N VAL A 718 14.11 20.23 -3.45
CA VAL A 718 13.92 21.69 -3.48
C VAL A 718 15.26 22.42 -3.40
N SER A 719 15.65 23.05 -4.50
CA SER A 719 16.85 23.89 -4.57
C SER A 719 16.70 25.21 -3.80
N GLN A 720 17.82 25.75 -3.32
CA GLN A 720 17.86 27.05 -2.63
C GLN A 720 17.41 28.22 -3.51
N GLU A 721 17.54 28.12 -4.84
CA GLU A 721 17.03 29.14 -5.76
C GLU A 721 15.49 29.12 -5.81
N GLN A 722 14.86 27.95 -5.83
CA GLN A 722 13.39 27.85 -5.73
C GLN A 722 12.86 28.44 -4.40
N VAL A 723 13.59 28.23 -3.30
CA VAL A 723 13.30 28.87 -2.01
C VAL A 723 13.39 30.40 -2.11
N LYS A 724 14.47 30.94 -2.70
CA LYS A 724 14.61 32.39 -2.92
C LYS A 724 13.47 32.95 -3.77
N GLN A 725 13.09 32.28 -4.87
CA GLN A 725 12.06 32.78 -5.78
C GLN A 725 10.66 32.80 -5.13
N GLU A 726 10.28 31.79 -4.34
CA GLU A 726 8.99 31.82 -3.61
C GLU A 726 8.99 32.91 -2.51
N VAL A 727 10.11 33.14 -1.82
CA VAL A 727 10.26 34.26 -0.86
C VAL A 727 10.07 35.61 -1.55
N LEU A 728 10.73 35.85 -2.69
CA LEU A 728 10.59 37.10 -3.45
C LEU A 728 9.16 37.28 -4.00
N LYS A 729 8.53 36.21 -4.48
CA LYS A 729 7.14 36.19 -4.93
C LYS A 729 6.19 36.62 -3.81
N ARG A 730 6.27 35.99 -2.62
CA ARG A 730 5.46 36.34 -1.43
C ARG A 730 5.61 37.81 -1.02
N LEU A 731 6.84 38.33 -1.02
CA LEU A 731 7.11 39.74 -0.71
C LEU A 731 6.49 40.69 -1.75
N ASN A 732 6.56 40.33 -3.05
CA ASN A 732 5.98 41.13 -4.12
C ASN A 732 4.44 41.05 -4.15
N GLU A 733 3.83 39.93 -3.75
CA GLU A 733 2.37 39.79 -3.55
C GLU A 733 1.83 40.71 -2.43
N ARG A 734 2.65 41.03 -1.42
CA ARG A 734 2.32 41.97 -0.33
C ARG A 734 2.74 43.43 -0.64
N ARG A 735 3.32 43.70 -1.81
CA ARG A 735 3.85 45.03 -2.19
C ARG A 735 2.79 46.14 -2.21
N SER A 736 1.53 45.81 -2.53
CA SER A 736 0.44 46.79 -2.66
C SER A 736 -0.25 47.16 -1.35
N THR A 737 0.00 46.44 -0.25
CA THR A 737 -0.59 46.70 1.07
C THR A 737 0.34 47.45 2.04
N ILE A 738 1.60 47.69 1.64
CA ILE A 738 2.54 48.55 2.36
C ILE A 738 2.10 50.01 2.20
N GLN A 739 1.95 50.71 3.33
CA GLN A 739 1.56 52.11 3.38
C GLN A 739 2.79 53.04 3.37
N LEU A 740 2.54 54.33 3.12
CA LEU A 740 3.47 55.47 3.19
C LEU A 740 4.66 55.46 2.20
N PHE A 741 5.36 54.34 2.05
CA PHE A 741 6.51 54.20 1.17
C PHE A 741 6.12 53.80 -0.26
N HIS A 742 7.04 54.00 -1.20
CA HIS A 742 7.09 53.22 -2.44
C HIS A 742 7.95 51.96 -2.22
N PRO A 743 7.37 50.76 -2.04
CA PRO A 743 8.17 49.55 -1.92
C PRO A 743 8.78 49.09 -3.26
N LEU A 744 9.99 48.54 -3.20
CA LEU A 744 10.72 47.86 -4.28
C LEU A 744 11.30 46.55 -3.72
N VAL A 745 11.11 45.41 -4.40
CA VAL A 745 11.54 44.08 -3.93
C VAL A 745 12.71 43.57 -4.77
N ASP A 746 13.84 43.27 -4.10
CA ASP A 746 15.17 42.90 -4.63
C ASP A 746 15.52 43.50 -6.02
N PRO A 747 15.41 44.84 -6.20
CA PRO A 747 15.54 45.47 -7.50
C PRO A 747 16.98 45.42 -8.04
N ALA A 748 17.14 45.49 -9.36
CA ALA A 748 18.44 45.66 -9.99
C ALA A 748 19.12 47.00 -9.58
N ASP A 749 20.44 47.08 -9.73
CA ASP A 749 21.26 48.20 -9.26
C ASP A 749 21.02 49.53 -10.03
N ASP A 750 20.09 49.56 -10.98
CA ASP A 750 19.70 50.71 -11.81
C ASP A 750 18.43 51.46 -11.36
N VAL A 751 17.98 51.26 -10.11
CA VAL A 751 16.84 51.96 -9.50
C VAL A 751 16.83 53.47 -9.84
N PRO A 752 15.77 53.98 -10.52
CA PRO A 752 15.64 55.39 -10.89
C PRO A 752 15.67 56.37 -9.71
N GLU A 753 15.67 57.66 -10.01
CA GLU A 753 15.65 58.69 -8.96
C GLU A 753 14.31 58.72 -8.24
N GLN A 754 14.33 58.86 -6.91
CA GLN A 754 13.12 58.79 -6.08
C GLN A 754 12.87 60.11 -5.38
N GLN A 755 11.73 60.75 -5.66
CA GLN A 755 11.31 62.03 -5.06
C GLN A 755 10.36 61.86 -3.85
N ARG A 756 10.22 60.63 -3.34
CA ARG A 756 9.38 60.29 -2.18
C ARG A 756 9.99 59.13 -1.38
N PRO A 757 9.63 58.96 -0.09
CA PRO A 757 10.08 57.83 0.72
C PRO A 757 9.85 56.48 0.00
N THR A 758 10.91 55.69 -0.10
CA THR A 758 10.97 54.45 -0.90
C THR A 758 11.62 53.37 -0.04
N LEU A 759 11.00 52.19 0.01
CA LEU A 759 11.43 51.07 0.84
C LEU A 759 11.96 49.93 -0.04
N ILE A 760 13.28 49.74 -0.05
CA ILE A 760 13.95 48.68 -0.80
C ILE A 760 14.02 47.43 0.09
N ILE A 761 13.15 46.47 -0.17
CA ILE A 761 13.16 45.16 0.47
C ILE A 761 14.20 44.29 -0.24
N LEU A 762 15.30 43.95 0.45
CA LEU A 762 16.41 43.20 -0.15
C LEU A 762 16.12 41.69 -0.17
N GLY A 763 16.80 40.95 -1.06
CA GLY A 763 16.65 39.49 -1.15
C GLY A 763 17.13 38.73 0.10
N PRO A 764 16.71 37.46 0.29
CA PRO A 764 17.03 36.65 1.48
C PRO A 764 18.53 36.42 1.71
N ASP A 765 19.37 36.64 0.70
CA ASP A 765 20.83 36.55 0.74
C ASP A 765 21.54 37.83 1.22
N GLN A 766 20.80 38.87 1.63
CA GLN A 766 21.29 40.20 2.01
C GLN A 766 21.12 40.44 3.52
N LEU A 767 21.72 39.57 4.33
CA LEU A 767 21.43 39.43 5.76
C LEU A 767 21.85 40.62 6.63
N ALA A 768 21.00 40.95 7.60
CA ALA A 768 21.37 41.67 8.82
C ALA A 768 21.91 40.69 9.89
N THR A 769 22.92 41.14 10.64
CA THR A 769 23.61 40.37 11.69
C THR A 769 23.58 41.15 13.01
N GLY A 770 23.96 40.51 14.12
CA GLY A 770 23.97 41.18 15.44
C GLY A 770 24.73 42.51 15.42
N ASP A 771 26.00 42.47 15.01
CA ASP A 771 26.92 43.60 15.01
C ASP A 771 26.73 44.60 13.83
N GLY A 772 25.74 44.39 12.94
CA GLY A 772 25.52 45.28 11.80
C GLY A 772 24.77 44.62 10.64
N VAL A 773 25.38 44.66 9.44
CA VAL A 773 24.88 43.99 8.23
C VAL A 773 25.99 43.20 7.56
N SER A 774 25.64 42.14 6.83
CA SER A 774 26.61 41.34 6.08
C SER A 774 27.31 42.18 4.99
N ARG A 775 28.57 41.87 4.66
CA ARG A 775 29.35 42.57 3.61
C ARG A 775 28.56 42.69 2.29
N LYS A 776 27.87 41.62 1.89
CA LYS A 776 27.06 41.59 0.65
C LYS A 776 25.93 42.63 0.70
N ALA A 777 25.23 42.71 1.83
CA ALA A 777 24.19 43.71 2.08
C ALA A 777 24.78 45.13 2.14
N GLN A 778 25.91 45.32 2.82
CA GLN A 778 26.60 46.62 2.87
C GLN A 778 26.94 47.14 1.47
N GLU A 779 27.60 46.32 0.65
CA GLU A 779 27.97 46.66 -0.73
C GLU A 779 26.75 46.91 -1.63
N ARG A 780 25.61 46.23 -1.40
CA ARG A 780 24.36 46.43 -2.14
C ARG A 780 23.66 47.73 -1.72
N ILE A 781 23.54 47.98 -0.42
CA ILE A 781 22.94 49.18 0.18
C ILE A 781 23.70 50.43 -0.26
N GLU A 782 25.03 50.43 -0.13
CA GLU A 782 25.87 51.58 -0.51
C GLU A 782 25.75 51.92 -2.00
N ARG A 783 25.74 50.91 -2.89
CA ARG A 783 25.51 51.13 -4.32
C ARG A 783 24.15 51.75 -4.60
N LEU A 784 23.08 51.20 -4.04
CA LEU A 784 21.71 51.68 -4.27
C LEU A 784 21.48 53.09 -3.69
N ALA A 785 22.07 53.38 -2.52
CA ALA A 785 22.00 54.68 -1.85
C ALA A 785 22.79 55.78 -2.57
N THR A 786 23.97 55.46 -3.11
CA THR A 786 24.87 56.45 -3.73
C THR A 786 24.70 56.61 -5.24
N LYS A 787 24.12 55.61 -5.94
CA LYS A 787 24.06 55.58 -7.42
C LYS A 787 22.66 55.36 -8.00
N ARG A 788 22.52 55.75 -9.26
CA ARG A 788 21.35 55.56 -10.13
C ARG A 788 21.78 54.83 -11.41
N GLY A 789 22.04 53.54 -11.27
CA GLY A 789 22.74 52.73 -12.27
C GLY A 789 24.25 52.97 -12.28
N VAL A 790 24.95 52.32 -13.22
CA VAL A 790 26.42 52.18 -13.19
C VAL A 790 27.19 53.51 -13.11
N ASN A 791 26.74 54.52 -13.87
CA ASN A 791 27.51 55.73 -14.19
C ASN A 791 26.95 57.05 -13.61
N ASN A 792 25.84 57.03 -12.87
CA ASN A 792 25.24 58.25 -12.30
C ASN A 792 25.25 58.22 -10.77
N GLU A 793 25.63 59.32 -10.13
CA GLU A 793 25.36 59.51 -8.71
C GLU A 793 23.87 59.78 -8.45
N ARG A 794 23.38 59.35 -7.28
CA ARG A 794 22.04 59.67 -6.78
C ARG A 794 22.03 61.08 -6.20
N LEU A 795 21.00 61.86 -6.53
CA LEU A 795 20.78 63.20 -5.98
C LEU A 795 19.91 63.14 -4.71
N TYR A 796 18.78 62.42 -4.76
CA TYR A 796 17.85 62.35 -3.62
C TYR A 796 18.19 61.14 -2.73
N ARG A 797 19.29 61.28 -1.98
CA ARG A 797 19.85 60.20 -1.14
C ARG A 797 19.00 59.93 0.10
N ASN A 798 18.33 60.95 0.64
CA ASN A 798 17.55 60.87 1.86
C ASN A 798 16.10 60.38 1.63
N THR A 799 15.87 59.57 0.59
CA THR A 799 14.55 59.00 0.25
C THR A 799 14.49 57.49 0.35
N LEU A 800 15.63 56.81 0.50
CA LEU A 800 15.73 55.35 0.50
C LEU A 800 15.89 54.79 1.92
N LEU A 801 15.01 53.86 2.28
CA LEU A 801 15.20 52.93 3.40
C LEU A 801 15.35 51.51 2.86
N PHE A 802 16.05 50.67 3.61
CA PHE A 802 16.31 49.28 3.26
C PHE A 802 15.67 48.36 4.30
N LEU A 803 14.95 47.33 3.87
CA LEU A 803 14.42 46.28 4.74
C LEU A 803 15.22 45.00 4.51
N LEU A 804 15.81 44.46 5.58
CA LEU A 804 16.73 43.33 5.55
C LEU A 804 16.14 42.09 6.24
N PRO A 805 16.46 40.89 5.75
CA PRO A 805 16.27 39.64 6.47
C PRO A 805 17.24 39.53 7.68
N ALA A 806 16.69 39.38 8.87
CA ALA A 806 17.41 39.07 10.10
C ALA A 806 17.82 37.58 10.14
N GLN A 807 19.06 37.32 10.54
CA GLN A 807 19.63 35.96 10.57
C GLN A 807 18.82 34.96 11.42
N ALA A 808 18.13 35.41 12.48
CA ALA A 808 17.38 34.56 13.39
C ALA A 808 16.13 33.90 12.77
N GLY A 809 15.42 34.58 11.85
CA GLY A 809 14.20 34.07 11.22
C GLY A 809 14.45 33.15 10.02
N LEU A 810 15.60 33.30 9.35
CA LEU A 810 15.89 32.69 8.05
C LEU A 810 15.78 31.16 8.05
N GLY A 811 16.19 30.48 9.12
CA GLY A 811 16.14 29.02 9.23
C GLY A 811 14.71 28.48 9.17
N GLN A 812 13.80 29.08 9.95
CA GLN A 812 12.39 28.70 9.97
C GLN A 812 11.68 29.07 8.66
N LEU A 813 12.04 30.21 8.05
CA LEU A 813 11.53 30.61 6.74
C LEU A 813 11.90 29.57 5.67
N ASN A 814 13.17 29.18 5.59
CA ASN A 814 13.64 28.20 4.60
C ASN A 814 12.98 26.82 4.79
N ASP A 815 12.85 26.32 6.03
CA ASP A 815 12.18 25.04 6.31
C ASP A 815 10.69 25.06 5.91
N SER A 816 9.99 26.17 6.21
CA SER A 816 8.58 26.36 5.87
C SER A 816 8.38 26.42 4.35
N VAL A 817 9.24 27.17 3.63
CA VAL A 817 9.20 27.27 2.17
C VAL A 817 9.54 25.94 1.49
N GLN A 818 10.56 25.21 1.97
CA GLN A 818 10.86 23.86 1.48
C GLN A 818 9.67 22.91 1.65
N THR A 819 9.02 22.92 2.82
CA THR A 819 7.87 22.06 3.12
C THR A 819 6.66 22.40 2.24
N TYR A 820 6.40 23.69 2.00
CA TYR A 820 5.34 24.14 1.10
C TYR A 820 5.59 23.74 -0.36
N LEU A 821 6.81 23.99 -0.89
CA LEU A 821 7.18 23.65 -2.26
C LEU A 821 7.17 22.13 -2.49
N ALA A 822 7.64 21.35 -1.51
CA ALA A 822 7.54 19.89 -1.54
C ALA A 822 6.08 19.41 -1.54
N GLY A 823 5.22 20.02 -0.72
CA GLY A 823 3.79 19.71 -0.68
C GLY A 823 3.08 19.96 -2.01
N GLU A 824 3.24 21.16 -2.59
CA GLU A 824 2.69 21.48 -3.91
C GLU A 824 3.22 20.55 -5.00
N ARG A 825 4.51 20.16 -4.95
CA ARG A 825 5.07 19.20 -5.89
C ARG A 825 4.48 17.80 -5.75
N VAL A 826 4.35 17.26 -4.53
CA VAL A 826 3.71 15.95 -4.30
C VAL A 826 2.25 15.95 -4.78
N LYS A 827 1.54 17.04 -4.53
CA LYS A 827 0.17 17.30 -5.03
C LYS A 827 0.11 17.36 -6.58
N GLY A 828 1.14 17.87 -7.24
CA GLY A 828 1.26 17.86 -8.71
C GLY A 828 1.61 16.48 -9.27
N ASP A 829 2.76 15.95 -8.87
CA ASP A 829 3.37 14.73 -9.43
C ASP A 829 2.56 13.46 -9.11
N PHE A 830 1.93 13.39 -7.92
CA PHE A 830 1.20 12.21 -7.43
C PHE A 830 -0.30 12.44 -7.23
N GLY A 831 -0.84 13.62 -7.51
CA GLY A 831 -2.23 14.00 -7.16
C GLY A 831 -3.33 13.09 -7.73
N SER A 832 -3.07 12.40 -8.84
CA SER A 832 -3.96 11.37 -9.41
C SER A 832 -3.95 10.05 -8.64
N GLN A 833 -2.83 9.70 -8.00
CA GLN A 833 -2.60 8.46 -7.27
C GLN A 833 -3.04 8.54 -5.79
N LEU A 834 -2.97 9.73 -5.19
CA LEU A 834 -3.45 9.98 -3.82
C LEU A 834 -4.97 9.76 -3.72
N ASP A 835 -5.43 9.20 -2.61
CA ASP A 835 -6.87 9.07 -2.31
C ASP A 835 -7.50 10.35 -1.72
N ALA A 836 -8.77 10.32 -1.33
CA ALA A 836 -9.48 11.48 -0.78
C ALA A 836 -8.92 11.99 0.57
N ASP A 837 -8.49 11.07 1.44
CA ASP A 837 -7.95 11.41 2.76
C ASP A 837 -6.52 11.95 2.62
N GLN A 838 -5.69 11.30 1.78
CA GLN A 838 -4.35 11.76 1.43
C GLN A 838 -4.36 13.12 0.72
N ARG A 839 -5.33 13.37 -0.18
CA ARG A 839 -5.54 14.69 -0.81
C ARG A 839 -5.93 15.76 0.22
N THR A 840 -6.66 15.37 1.27
CA THR A 840 -7.07 16.28 2.35
C THR A 840 -5.90 16.57 3.30
N ASP A 841 -5.11 15.56 3.67
CA ASP A 841 -3.89 15.71 4.47
C ASP A 841 -2.82 16.55 3.75
N ILE A 842 -2.48 16.23 2.50
CA ILE A 842 -1.48 17.01 1.76
C ILE A 842 -1.93 18.47 1.56
N LYS A 843 -3.22 18.71 1.28
CA LYS A 843 -3.75 20.08 1.21
C LYS A 843 -3.63 20.79 2.56
N LYS A 844 -4.02 20.14 3.66
CA LYS A 844 -3.90 20.71 5.01
C LYS A 844 -2.45 21.09 5.32
N ARG A 845 -1.49 20.22 5.04
CA ARG A 845 -0.04 20.47 5.23
C ARG A 845 0.46 21.65 4.39
N ILE A 846 -0.01 21.78 3.15
CA ILE A 846 0.29 22.92 2.28
C ILE A 846 -0.28 24.22 2.86
N ASP A 847 -1.55 24.21 3.28
CA ASP A 847 -2.23 25.38 3.86
C ASP A 847 -1.56 25.80 5.19
N GLU A 848 -1.17 24.84 6.03
CA GLU A 848 -0.43 25.05 7.29
C GLU A 848 0.99 25.61 7.03
N ALA A 849 1.76 24.99 6.13
CA ALA A 849 3.09 25.48 5.75
C ALA A 849 3.01 26.89 5.13
N SER A 850 1.99 27.15 4.30
CA SER A 850 1.74 28.47 3.70
C SER A 850 1.46 29.55 4.75
N SER A 851 0.77 29.20 5.85
CA SER A 851 0.55 30.09 7.00
C SER A 851 1.83 30.33 7.81
N GLN A 852 2.65 29.30 7.99
CA GLN A 852 3.96 29.43 8.66
C GLN A 852 4.94 30.30 7.86
N ILE A 853 4.91 30.26 6.51
CA ILE A 853 5.70 31.15 5.66
C ILE A 853 5.37 32.62 5.92
N ASP A 854 4.09 33.00 5.97
CA ASP A 854 3.70 34.41 6.16
C ASP A 854 4.16 34.95 7.54
N LYS A 855 4.12 34.11 8.58
CA LYS A 855 4.66 34.41 9.92
C LYS A 855 6.20 34.48 9.92
N ALA A 856 6.86 33.52 9.30
CA ALA A 856 8.32 33.47 9.22
C ALA A 856 8.90 34.61 8.38
N LEU A 857 8.19 35.06 7.34
CA LEU A 857 8.52 36.27 6.57
C LEU A 857 8.46 37.52 7.46
N ALA A 858 7.42 37.66 8.27
CA ALA A 858 7.27 38.80 9.18
C ALA A 858 8.36 38.86 10.27
N ALA A 859 8.73 37.70 10.83
CA ALA A 859 9.82 37.60 11.81
C ALA A 859 11.22 37.79 11.16
N THR A 860 11.38 37.36 9.91
CA THR A 860 12.64 37.51 9.16
C THR A 860 12.85 38.95 8.69
N TYR A 861 11.85 39.59 8.06
CA TYR A 861 11.97 40.95 7.51
C TYR A 861 11.65 42.01 8.58
N SER A 862 12.51 42.07 9.60
CA SER A 862 12.35 42.82 10.84
C SER A 862 13.39 43.92 11.06
N VAL A 863 14.43 44.01 10.21
CA VAL A 863 15.51 45.01 10.33
C VAL A 863 15.38 46.08 9.25
N LEU A 864 15.17 47.33 9.65
CA LEU A 864 15.33 48.50 8.78
C LEU A 864 16.75 49.04 8.84
N ALA A 865 17.22 49.62 7.74
CA ALA A 865 18.48 50.34 7.67
C ALA A 865 18.41 51.61 6.81
N LYS A 866 19.22 52.61 7.17
CA LYS A 866 19.47 53.85 6.40
C LYS A 866 20.97 53.97 6.14
N TYR A 867 21.36 54.46 4.96
CA TYR A 867 22.74 54.83 4.64
C TYR A 867 22.92 56.35 4.74
N SER A 868 24.05 56.81 5.28
CA SER A 868 24.57 58.17 5.10
C SER A 868 26.08 58.11 4.83
N ALA A 869 26.57 58.97 3.94
CA ALA A 869 27.99 59.10 3.65
C ALA A 869 28.85 59.53 4.87
N LYS A 870 28.22 59.98 5.98
CA LYS A 870 28.91 60.43 7.20
C LYS A 870 28.94 59.38 8.32
N SER A 871 27.88 58.59 8.49
CA SER A 871 27.73 57.60 9.58
C SER A 871 27.72 56.15 9.11
N GLY A 872 27.77 55.90 7.80
CA GLY A 872 27.68 54.55 7.23
C GLY A 872 26.24 54.04 7.24
N ILE A 873 26.03 52.81 7.72
CA ILE A 873 24.71 52.19 7.80
C ILE A 873 24.24 52.18 9.25
N THR A 874 23.17 52.91 9.56
CA THR A 874 22.42 52.76 10.82
C THR A 874 21.30 51.72 10.62
N LYS A 875 20.96 50.97 11.68
CA LYS A 875 19.87 49.96 11.65
C LYS A 875 18.93 50.09 12.84
N ILE A 876 17.68 49.68 12.65
CA ILE A 876 16.65 49.49 13.69
C ILE A 876 16.09 48.09 13.52
N GLU A 877 15.92 47.36 14.62
CA GLU A 877 15.47 45.96 14.63
C GLU A 877 14.18 45.83 15.46
N ALA A 878 13.11 45.32 14.86
CA ALA A 878 11.82 45.17 15.54
C ALA A 878 11.85 43.99 16.51
N THR A 879 11.57 44.25 17.79
CA THR A 879 11.51 43.23 18.86
C THR A 879 10.15 42.53 18.98
N GLN A 880 9.14 42.98 18.22
CA GLN A 880 7.81 42.39 18.15
C GLN A 880 7.50 42.01 16.70
N TYR A 881 6.89 40.84 16.52
CA TYR A 881 6.57 40.29 15.19
C TYR A 881 5.07 40.14 15.00
N ARG A 882 4.58 40.46 13.80
CA ARG A 882 3.20 40.20 13.34
C ARG A 882 3.12 38.86 12.60
N ASP A 883 1.90 38.44 12.28
CA ASP A 883 1.66 37.22 11.48
C ASP A 883 1.90 37.39 9.97
N ARG A 884 2.16 38.61 9.50
CA ARG A 884 2.40 38.95 8.08
C ARG A 884 3.38 40.11 7.94
N VAL A 885 4.17 40.09 6.87
CA VAL A 885 5.21 41.10 6.57
C VAL A 885 4.64 42.50 6.29
N ASP A 886 3.45 42.62 5.70
CA ASP A 886 2.81 43.93 5.49
C ASP A 886 2.29 44.55 6.80
N ALA A 887 1.75 43.73 7.71
CA ALA A 887 1.45 44.15 9.08
C ALA A 887 2.73 44.49 9.87
N GLN A 888 3.84 43.78 9.66
CA GLN A 888 5.13 44.11 10.28
C GLN A 888 5.63 45.49 9.86
N ILE A 889 5.51 45.82 8.56
CA ILE A 889 5.93 47.13 8.03
C ILE A 889 4.98 48.23 8.52
N ASN A 890 3.67 48.04 8.41
CA ASN A 890 2.67 49.05 8.73
C ASN A 890 2.47 49.28 10.25
N ASP A 891 2.40 48.21 11.05
CA ASP A 891 1.92 48.24 12.44
C ASP A 891 3.03 48.13 13.48
N VAL A 892 4.29 48.07 13.04
CA VAL A 892 5.49 48.01 13.91
C VAL A 892 6.57 48.96 13.38
N LEU A 893 7.09 48.72 12.16
CA LEU A 893 8.25 49.46 11.64
C LEU A 893 7.95 50.93 11.32
N ILE A 894 6.82 51.25 10.69
CA ILE A 894 6.41 52.66 10.45
C ILE A 894 6.21 53.43 11.77
N PRO A 895 5.51 52.91 12.79
CA PRO A 895 5.46 53.52 14.11
C PRO A 895 6.83 53.75 14.75
N MET A 896 7.75 52.77 14.70
CA MET A 896 9.10 52.90 15.26
C MET A 896 9.91 54.04 14.63
N LEU A 897 9.75 54.28 13.33
CA LEU A 897 10.38 55.43 12.65
C LEU A 897 9.79 56.79 13.06
N LYS A 898 8.50 56.82 13.45
CA LYS A 898 7.77 58.05 13.79
C LYS A 898 7.90 58.48 15.25
N ASP A 899 8.23 57.54 16.15
CA ASP A 899 8.43 57.79 17.58
C ASP A 899 9.62 58.73 17.88
N GLY A 900 10.61 58.78 16.99
CA GLY A 900 11.76 59.70 17.10
C GLY A 900 12.76 59.36 18.21
N SER A 901 12.59 58.22 18.89
CA SER A 901 13.52 57.68 19.90
C SER A 901 14.71 56.90 19.32
N GLN A 902 14.78 56.77 17.99
CA GLN A 902 15.71 55.88 17.26
C GLN A 902 16.64 56.66 16.31
N ASP A 903 17.76 56.06 15.93
CA ASP A 903 18.76 56.62 15.00
C ASP A 903 18.28 56.83 13.55
N ILE A 904 17.02 56.47 13.24
CA ILE A 904 16.36 56.73 11.96
C ILE A 904 14.97 57.28 12.24
N CYS A 905 14.77 58.58 12.02
CA CYS A 905 13.49 59.26 12.21
C CYS A 905 12.80 59.57 10.86
N LEU A 906 11.47 59.41 10.84
CA LEU A 906 10.58 59.79 9.74
C LEU A 906 9.56 60.84 10.22
N LEU A 907 9.84 62.10 9.93
CA LEU A 907 9.06 63.25 10.40
C LEU A 907 7.74 63.37 9.63
N ASP A 908 6.62 63.25 10.35
CA ASP A 908 5.31 63.71 9.88
C ASP A 908 5.14 65.22 9.95
N LYS A 909 5.89 65.91 10.84
CA LYS A 909 5.94 67.38 10.96
C LYS A 909 7.35 67.82 11.34
N VAL A 910 7.88 68.82 10.63
CA VAL A 910 9.26 69.30 10.82
C VAL A 910 9.26 70.44 11.85
N SER A 911 10.05 70.32 12.91
CA SER A 911 10.09 71.36 13.94
C SER A 911 10.84 72.62 13.49
N TYR A 912 10.45 73.79 13.99
CA TYR A 912 11.17 75.05 13.79
C TYR A 912 12.66 74.94 14.19
N ASN A 913 12.95 74.23 15.29
CA ASN A 913 14.32 73.95 15.73
C ASN A 913 15.09 73.02 14.78
N THR A 914 14.39 72.13 14.06
CA THR A 914 14.99 71.29 13.00
C THR A 914 15.36 72.15 11.79
N LEU A 915 14.47 73.05 11.36
CA LEU A 915 14.74 74.02 10.28
C LEU A 915 15.89 74.97 10.64
N ALA A 916 15.92 75.47 11.88
CA ALA A 916 16.98 76.32 12.40
C ALA A 916 18.35 75.61 12.39
N LYS A 917 18.42 74.38 12.94
CA LYS A 917 19.64 73.57 12.93
C LYS A 917 20.13 73.22 11.53
N ALA A 918 19.20 73.06 10.57
CA ALA A 918 19.52 72.79 9.17
C ALA A 918 19.93 74.04 8.37
N GLY A 919 19.82 75.25 8.94
CA GLY A 919 20.08 76.51 8.24
C GLY A 919 19.02 76.88 7.20
N LEU A 920 17.78 76.37 7.34
CA LEU A 920 16.69 76.48 6.36
C LEU A 920 15.61 77.50 6.77
N LEU A 921 15.98 78.51 7.57
CA LEU A 921 15.11 79.63 7.95
C LEU A 921 15.59 80.93 7.30
N PRO A 922 14.68 81.87 6.98
CA PRO A 922 15.06 83.16 6.42
C PRO A 922 15.83 84.00 7.42
N THR A 923 16.68 84.88 6.92
CA THR A 923 17.33 85.95 7.71
C THR A 923 17.20 87.29 6.98
N PRO A 924 17.37 88.44 7.65
CA PRO A 924 17.25 89.75 7.00
C PRO A 924 18.17 89.88 5.78
N GLY A 925 17.57 90.08 4.59
CA GLY A 925 18.29 90.13 3.30
C GLY A 925 18.49 88.77 2.59
N HIS A 926 18.14 87.65 3.23
CA HIS A 926 18.27 86.30 2.67
C HIS A 926 16.95 85.50 2.83
N PRO A 927 16.01 85.63 1.87
CA PRO A 927 14.84 84.78 1.78
C PRO A 927 15.22 83.36 1.32
N VAL A 928 14.43 82.36 1.71
CA VAL A 928 14.69 80.94 1.40
C VAL A 928 13.51 80.36 0.62
N GLN A 929 13.76 79.85 -0.58
CA GLN A 929 12.71 79.29 -1.46
C GLN A 929 12.10 78.02 -0.84
N ALA A 930 10.76 77.92 -0.80
CA ALA A 930 10.05 76.81 -0.17
C ALA A 930 10.43 75.45 -0.79
N SER A 931 10.53 75.40 -2.12
CA SER A 931 10.91 74.20 -2.86
C SER A 931 12.36 73.76 -2.61
N ALA A 932 13.28 74.70 -2.36
CA ALA A 932 14.65 74.40 -1.98
C ALA A 932 14.77 73.81 -0.56
N ILE A 933 13.88 74.19 0.37
CA ILE A 933 13.78 73.54 1.69
C ILE A 933 13.33 72.09 1.51
N TYR A 934 12.28 71.85 0.72
CA TYR A 934 11.81 70.49 0.44
C TYR A 934 12.88 69.63 -0.26
N GLU A 935 13.56 70.16 -1.28
CA GLU A 935 14.65 69.46 -1.95
C GLU A 935 15.82 69.17 -0.98
N ALA A 936 16.15 70.08 -0.07
CA ALA A 936 17.22 69.85 0.92
C ALA A 936 16.93 68.64 1.84
N PHE A 937 15.67 68.41 2.22
CA PHE A 937 15.27 67.22 3.00
C PHE A 937 15.26 65.93 2.16
N LEU A 938 15.12 65.98 0.83
CA LEU A 938 15.26 64.79 -0.02
C LEU A 938 16.72 64.50 -0.42
N ARG A 939 17.53 65.56 -0.56
CA ARG A 939 18.89 65.49 -1.12
C ARG A 939 19.95 65.04 -0.12
N TYR A 940 19.97 65.61 1.08
CA TYR A 940 21.09 65.44 2.00
C TYR A 940 20.78 64.40 3.10
N ASP A 941 21.63 63.38 3.22
CA ASP A 941 21.45 62.23 4.11
C ASP A 941 21.74 62.54 5.61
N ASP A 942 22.27 63.72 5.89
CA ASP A 942 22.53 64.29 7.23
C ASP A 942 21.27 64.81 7.93
N LYS A 943 20.10 64.76 7.27
CA LYS A 943 18.80 65.20 7.78
C LYS A 943 17.88 64.01 8.03
N ASP A 944 16.92 64.21 8.93
CA ASP A 944 15.82 63.27 9.14
C ASP A 944 15.03 63.07 7.85
N MET A 945 14.41 61.89 7.68
CA MET A 945 13.53 61.67 6.54
C MET A 945 12.17 62.33 6.80
N VAL A 946 11.47 62.72 5.73
CA VAL A 946 10.16 63.38 5.82
C VAL A 946 9.08 62.52 5.17
N SER A 947 7.94 62.36 5.82
CA SER A 947 6.94 61.36 5.41
C SER A 947 6.20 61.71 4.11
N GLY A 948 6.20 62.99 3.72
CA GLY A 948 5.69 63.46 2.43
C GLY A 948 5.75 64.98 2.28
N VAL A 949 5.17 65.50 1.21
CA VAL A 949 5.09 66.95 0.92
C VAL A 949 4.40 67.71 2.07
N GLY A 950 3.29 67.16 2.57
CA GLY A 950 2.52 67.72 3.69
C GLY A 950 3.32 67.92 4.98
N ALA A 951 4.33 67.09 5.24
CA ALA A 951 5.13 67.17 6.47
C ALA A 951 5.92 68.48 6.57
N LEU A 952 6.40 69.01 5.43
CA LEU A 952 6.90 70.38 5.36
C LEU A 952 5.76 71.37 5.19
N GLN A 953 4.87 71.18 4.22
CA GLN A 953 3.87 72.18 3.82
C GLN A 953 2.98 72.64 5.00
N GLU A 954 2.44 71.71 5.78
CA GLU A 954 1.69 72.04 7.00
C GLU A 954 2.54 72.76 8.05
N SER A 955 3.78 72.29 8.25
CA SER A 955 4.69 72.85 9.26
C SER A 955 5.09 74.28 8.90
N LEU A 956 5.44 74.51 7.62
CA LEU A 956 5.88 75.80 7.12
C LEU A 956 4.73 76.82 7.10
N GLN A 957 3.53 76.40 6.71
CA GLN A 957 2.32 77.21 6.77
C GLN A 957 1.97 77.57 8.23
N ARG A 958 2.05 76.59 9.15
CA ARG A 958 1.81 76.81 10.59
C ARG A 958 2.77 77.85 11.19
N TYR A 959 4.06 77.82 10.82
CA TYR A 959 5.02 78.82 11.32
C TYR A 959 4.79 80.23 10.75
N CYS A 960 4.28 80.34 9.52
CA CYS A 960 3.80 81.61 8.95
C CYS A 960 2.56 82.15 9.68
N THR A 961 1.56 81.29 9.94
CA THR A 961 0.34 81.68 10.66
C THR A 961 0.60 81.99 12.15
N ASN A 962 1.60 81.35 12.76
CA ASN A 962 2.06 81.69 14.13
C ASN A 962 2.89 82.99 14.18
N GLY A 963 3.43 83.48 13.05
CA GLY A 963 4.24 84.70 12.98
C GLY A 963 5.74 84.52 13.31
N GLU A 964 6.28 83.31 13.19
CA GLU A 964 7.72 83.06 13.34
C GLU A 964 8.50 83.79 12.23
N TYR A 965 8.02 83.64 11.00
CA TYR A 965 8.44 84.33 9.77
C TYR A 965 7.22 84.65 8.89
N ALA A 966 7.44 85.25 7.71
CA ALA A 966 6.40 85.48 6.69
C ALA A 966 6.65 84.62 5.43
N ILE A 967 5.61 84.38 4.62
CA ILE A 967 5.74 83.73 3.31
C ILE A 967 5.47 84.76 2.21
N GLY A 968 6.41 84.95 1.29
CA GLY A 968 6.27 85.80 0.11
C GLY A 968 5.94 84.98 -1.14
N ALA A 969 4.99 85.45 -1.95
CA ALA A 969 4.74 84.94 -3.30
C ALA A 969 5.42 85.86 -4.33
N GLY A 970 6.47 85.40 -4.99
CA GLY A 970 7.37 86.23 -5.81
C GLY A 970 8.53 85.44 -6.44
N ASP A 971 9.59 86.15 -6.81
CA ASP A 971 10.80 85.57 -7.45
C ASP A 971 12.04 85.50 -6.53
N GLY A 972 11.86 85.82 -5.25
CA GLY A 972 12.94 85.93 -4.26
C GLY A 972 13.53 87.34 -4.13
N LYS A 973 13.11 88.31 -4.97
CA LYS A 973 13.46 89.73 -4.88
C LYS A 973 12.21 90.60 -4.78
N ASP A 974 11.27 90.41 -5.70
CA ASP A 974 10.01 91.13 -5.77
C ASP A 974 8.85 90.21 -5.36
N PHE A 975 8.17 90.55 -4.26
CA PHE A 975 7.04 89.79 -3.72
C PHE A 975 5.71 90.49 -4.04
N ARG A 976 4.82 89.80 -4.77
CA ARG A 976 3.48 90.29 -5.14
C ARG A 976 2.54 90.37 -3.94
N ARG A 977 2.73 89.50 -2.96
CA ARG A 977 2.08 89.51 -1.64
C ARG A 977 3.00 88.83 -0.63
N ILE A 978 3.03 89.37 0.59
CA ILE A 978 3.67 88.75 1.75
C ILE A 978 2.56 88.43 2.75
N PHE A 979 2.46 87.17 3.14
CA PHE A 979 1.52 86.62 4.11
C PHE A 979 2.23 86.51 5.46
N TYR A 980 1.63 87.05 6.52
CA TYR A 980 2.16 87.01 7.88
C TYR A 980 0.99 86.95 8.87
N GLN A 981 1.02 85.99 9.82
CA GLN A 981 -0.08 85.70 10.74
C GLN A 981 -1.44 85.40 10.06
N GLU A 982 -1.41 85.04 8.78
CA GLU A 982 -2.56 84.55 8.01
C GLU A 982 -2.26 83.19 7.36
N THR A 983 -3.29 82.56 6.80
CA THR A 983 -3.16 81.33 6.00
C THR A 983 -2.87 81.70 4.55
N VAL A 984 -1.81 81.12 3.97
CA VAL A 984 -1.50 81.24 2.54
C VAL A 984 -2.48 80.39 1.72
N PRO A 985 -3.34 80.97 0.85
CA PRO A 985 -4.25 80.18 0.03
C PRO A 985 -3.49 79.39 -1.04
N HIS A 986 -3.84 78.13 -1.23
CA HIS A 986 -3.23 77.21 -2.20
C HIS A 986 -1.70 77.09 -2.10
N PHE A 987 -1.13 77.27 -0.90
CA PHE A 987 0.29 77.06 -0.68
C PHE A 987 0.71 75.63 -1.01
N ASP A 988 1.64 75.50 -1.96
CA ASP A 988 2.39 74.28 -2.25
C ASP A 988 3.86 74.54 -1.93
N VAL A 989 4.49 73.67 -1.15
CA VAL A 989 5.92 73.79 -0.83
C VAL A 989 6.80 73.48 -2.04
N GLN A 990 6.27 72.80 -3.07
CA GLN A 990 6.99 72.48 -4.30
C GLN A 990 6.96 73.61 -5.34
N ASP A 991 6.04 74.57 -5.22
CA ASP A 991 5.94 75.70 -6.15
C ASP A 991 7.11 76.69 -5.92
N PRO A 992 7.95 76.97 -6.94
CA PRO A 992 9.13 77.82 -6.81
C PRO A 992 8.81 79.31 -6.59
N THR A 993 7.55 79.74 -6.67
CA THR A 993 7.13 81.12 -6.43
C THR A 993 6.92 81.44 -4.95
N TYR A 994 6.89 80.44 -4.05
CA TYR A 994 6.83 80.68 -2.61
C TYR A 994 8.21 80.72 -1.95
N TRP A 995 8.42 81.73 -1.11
CA TRP A 995 9.64 81.97 -0.36
C TRP A 995 9.32 82.25 1.10
N LEU A 996 10.11 81.69 2.02
CA LEU A 996 10.15 82.18 3.39
C LEU A 996 10.93 83.50 3.41
N VAL A 997 10.39 84.51 4.06
CA VAL A 997 10.95 85.85 4.15
C VAL A 997 10.94 86.33 5.60
N ASP A 998 11.90 87.19 5.98
CA ASP A 998 11.92 87.77 7.31
C ASP A 998 10.70 88.69 7.53
N LYS A 999 10.13 88.66 8.74
CA LYS A 999 8.91 89.42 9.08
C LYS A 999 9.05 90.94 9.00
N SER A 1000 10.28 91.48 9.00
CA SER A 1000 10.54 92.91 8.73
C SER A 1000 10.16 93.36 7.31
N LEU A 1001 9.95 92.43 6.37
CA LEU A 1001 9.50 92.72 5.01
C LEU A 1001 7.96 92.83 4.90
N TYR A 1002 7.20 92.45 5.93
CA TYR A 1002 5.73 92.59 5.93
C TYR A 1002 5.32 94.03 6.26
N GLN A 1003 4.43 94.60 5.42
CA GLN A 1003 3.82 95.91 5.66
C GLN A 1003 2.30 95.74 5.79
N PRO A 1004 1.67 96.20 6.89
CA PRO A 1004 0.22 96.11 7.07
C PRO A 1004 -0.51 97.08 6.12
N ALA A 1005 -1.60 96.61 5.51
CA ALA A 1005 -2.43 97.44 4.64
C ALA A 1005 -3.22 98.52 5.44
N PRO A 1006 -3.48 99.72 4.87
CA PRO A 1006 -4.20 100.78 5.58
C PRO A 1006 -5.65 100.42 5.90
N THR A 1007 -6.08 100.65 7.15
CA THR A 1007 -7.45 100.45 7.62
C THR A 1007 -8.40 101.52 7.07
N GLN A 1008 -9.55 101.12 6.52
CA GLN A 1008 -10.68 102.03 6.27
C GLN A 1008 -11.75 101.88 7.36
N PRO A 1009 -12.34 102.98 7.87
CA PRO A 1009 -13.40 102.94 8.88
C PRO A 1009 -14.80 102.71 8.26
N ALA A 1010 -15.73 102.20 9.07
CA ALA A 1010 -17.10 101.87 8.65
C ALA A 1010 -18.06 103.09 8.66
N PRO A 1011 -19.04 103.16 7.74
CA PRO A 1011 -20.16 104.12 7.80
C PRO A 1011 -21.45 103.52 8.39
N SER A 1012 -22.21 104.34 9.12
CA SER A 1012 -23.56 104.06 9.68
C SER A 1012 -24.18 105.38 10.20
N PRO A 1013 -25.50 105.51 10.38
CA PRO A 1013 -26.63 104.80 9.72
C PRO A 1013 -27.77 105.76 9.26
N GLY A 1014 -28.79 105.20 8.58
CA GLY A 1014 -30.13 105.81 8.36
C GLY A 1014 -30.31 106.59 7.05
N GLY A 1015 -31.53 106.70 6.48
CA GLY A 1015 -32.80 106.04 6.83
C GLY A 1015 -34.02 106.92 6.51
N GLY A 1016 -35.00 106.43 5.73
CA GLY A 1016 -36.24 107.17 5.45
C GLY A 1016 -37.14 106.62 4.31
N ASP A 1017 -38.24 105.99 4.72
CA ASP A 1017 -39.55 105.87 4.03
C ASP A 1017 -39.77 105.08 2.71
N GLN A 1018 -41.07 104.83 2.52
CA GLN A 1018 -41.75 103.92 1.59
C GLN A 1018 -42.78 104.76 0.77
N PRO A 1019 -43.50 104.24 -0.27
CA PRO A 1019 -44.60 103.28 -0.05
C PRO A 1019 -44.89 102.26 -1.18
N GLY A 1020 -45.68 101.23 -0.86
CA GLY A 1020 -46.61 100.61 -1.82
C GLY A 1020 -46.21 99.26 -2.45
N GLY A 1021 -46.99 98.22 -2.15
CA GLY A 1021 -47.15 97.02 -3.00
C GLY A 1021 -48.33 97.18 -3.97
N PRO A 1022 -49.13 96.13 -4.32
CA PRO A 1022 -49.09 94.74 -3.81
C PRO A 1022 -49.28 93.63 -4.89
N MET A 1023 -49.37 92.37 -4.43
CA MET A 1023 -49.81 91.15 -5.17
C MET A 1023 -48.85 90.61 -6.27
N ALA A 1024 -48.86 89.33 -6.64
CA ALA A 1024 -49.66 88.17 -6.17
C ALA A 1024 -48.74 86.97 -5.80
N VAL A 1025 -49.01 86.16 -4.76
CA VAL A 1025 -49.84 84.91 -4.75
C VAL A 1025 -49.51 83.99 -5.95
N VAL A 1026 -49.04 82.74 -5.82
CA VAL A 1026 -49.75 81.48 -5.44
C VAL A 1026 -48.67 80.36 -5.42
N ASN A 1027 -48.64 79.31 -4.59
CA ASN A 1027 -49.28 78.97 -3.30
C ASN A 1027 -48.47 77.84 -2.61
N ASP A 1028 -48.37 77.88 -1.29
CA ASP A 1028 -48.37 76.66 -0.44
C ASP A 1028 -49.83 76.19 -0.28
N PRO A 1029 -50.12 74.89 0.00
CA PRO A 1029 -50.61 74.63 1.37
C PRO A 1029 -50.30 73.23 1.95
N GLY A 1030 -49.41 73.18 2.94
CA GLY A 1030 -49.70 72.60 4.27
C GLY A 1030 -50.00 71.08 4.39
N VAL A 1031 -50.64 70.62 5.49
CA VAL A 1031 -51.33 71.33 6.59
C VAL A 1031 -51.11 70.66 7.97
N ALA A 1032 -50.65 71.48 8.94
CA ALA A 1032 -50.95 71.54 10.40
C ALA A 1032 -50.86 70.32 11.37
N THR A 1033 -50.04 70.51 12.44
CA THR A 1033 -50.38 70.76 13.88
C THR A 1033 -51.82 70.52 14.40
N PRO A 1034 -52.06 70.32 15.73
CA PRO A 1034 -51.35 70.85 16.93
C PRO A 1034 -50.94 69.77 17.98
N ASP A 1035 -50.46 70.02 19.20
CA ASP A 1035 -50.23 71.25 20.02
C ASP A 1035 -48.89 71.11 20.82
N GLY A 1036 -48.54 71.66 22.01
CA GLY A 1036 -49.14 72.55 23.03
C GLY A 1036 -48.85 72.07 24.47
N ALA A 1037 -48.62 72.88 25.51
CA ALA A 1037 -48.35 74.32 25.62
C ALA A 1037 -47.66 74.68 26.98
N GLY A 1038 -47.03 75.87 27.07
CA GLY A 1038 -46.57 76.53 28.33
C GLY A 1038 -45.10 76.27 28.76
N SER A 1039 -44.22 77.21 29.18
CA SER A 1039 -44.26 78.60 29.73
C SER A 1039 -44.59 78.74 31.23
N THR A 1040 -43.91 79.53 32.09
CA THR A 1040 -42.64 80.33 32.01
C THR A 1040 -42.29 80.89 33.41
N THR A 1041 -41.00 81.04 33.78
CA THR A 1041 -40.47 82.16 34.63
C THR A 1041 -38.93 82.11 34.74
N SER A 1042 -38.30 83.19 35.22
CA SER A 1042 -36.82 83.42 35.30
C SER A 1042 -36.50 84.27 36.59
N PRO A 1043 -35.25 84.67 36.98
CA PRO A 1043 -34.13 85.16 36.13
C PRO A 1043 -32.66 84.90 36.63
N ASN A 1044 -31.70 85.57 35.95
CA ASN A 1044 -30.34 85.99 36.36
C ASN A 1044 -29.08 85.09 36.12
N SER A 1045 -28.41 85.42 35.01
CA SER A 1045 -26.99 85.86 34.88
C SER A 1045 -25.77 84.91 34.99
N VAL A 1046 -25.13 84.68 33.81
CA VAL A 1046 -23.67 84.53 33.53
C VAL A 1046 -22.97 83.23 34.01
N PRO A 1047 -21.98 82.64 33.26
CA PRO A 1047 -21.58 82.82 31.86
C PRO A 1047 -21.93 81.61 30.96
N THR A 1048 -21.82 81.73 29.63
CA THR A 1048 -22.17 80.66 28.68
C THR A 1048 -21.02 79.68 28.42
N GLY A 1049 -21.07 78.52 29.07
CA GLY A 1049 -20.46 77.27 28.56
C GLY A 1049 -21.31 76.63 27.45
N PRO A 1050 -20.90 75.46 26.91
CA PRO A 1050 -21.71 74.70 25.96
C PRO A 1050 -23.05 74.26 26.59
N ARG A 1051 -24.13 74.31 25.81
CA ARG A 1051 -25.46 73.87 26.28
C ARG A 1051 -25.55 72.34 26.32
N PRO A 1052 -26.06 71.73 27.40
CA PRO A 1052 -26.34 70.30 27.42
C PRO A 1052 -27.52 69.97 26.49
N ILE A 1053 -27.49 68.77 25.90
CA ILE A 1053 -28.54 68.23 25.03
C ILE A 1053 -28.99 66.89 25.64
N HIS A 1054 -30.26 66.79 26.01
CA HIS A 1054 -30.77 65.66 26.81
C HIS A 1054 -31.33 64.49 25.97
N THR A 1055 -31.59 64.70 24.68
CA THR A 1055 -32.08 63.65 23.77
C THR A 1055 -31.68 64.01 22.34
N VAL A 1056 -31.22 63.03 21.55
CA VAL A 1056 -30.82 63.19 20.15
C VAL A 1056 -31.38 62.02 19.34
N THR A 1057 -32.24 62.31 18.37
CA THR A 1057 -32.93 61.29 17.56
C THR A 1057 -32.49 61.37 16.10
N VAL A 1058 -31.72 60.38 15.65
CA VAL A 1058 -31.24 60.29 14.26
C VAL A 1058 -32.00 59.18 13.53
N HIS A 1059 -32.57 59.48 12.36
CA HIS A 1059 -33.34 58.50 11.57
C HIS A 1059 -33.10 58.71 10.07
N GLY A 1060 -33.05 57.60 9.32
CA GLY A 1060 -32.81 57.58 7.88
C GLY A 1060 -32.65 56.15 7.35
N LYS A 1061 -32.67 55.99 6.02
CA LYS A 1061 -32.34 54.72 5.37
C LYS A 1061 -30.84 54.64 5.15
N VAL A 1062 -30.19 53.62 5.68
CA VAL A 1062 -28.75 53.35 5.49
C VAL A 1062 -28.59 52.05 4.71
N ASP A 1063 -27.65 52.01 3.77
CA ASP A 1063 -27.29 50.79 3.06
C ASP A 1063 -26.59 49.79 4.00
N ILE A 1064 -26.90 48.50 3.88
CA ILE A 1064 -26.34 47.45 4.73
C ILE A 1064 -24.80 47.36 4.64
N ALA A 1065 -24.21 47.74 3.50
CA ALA A 1065 -22.76 47.82 3.33
C ALA A 1065 -22.10 48.87 4.25
N ASN A 1066 -22.84 49.91 4.66
CA ASN A 1066 -22.36 50.99 5.51
C ASN A 1066 -22.80 50.86 6.98
N TYR A 1067 -23.46 49.76 7.36
CA TYR A 1067 -24.00 49.57 8.71
C TYR A 1067 -22.93 49.60 9.81
N SER A 1068 -21.70 49.14 9.52
CA SER A 1068 -20.55 49.25 10.43
C SER A 1068 -20.19 50.70 10.79
N GLN A 1069 -20.37 51.63 9.86
CA GLN A 1069 -20.14 53.06 10.09
C GLN A 1069 -21.20 53.66 11.02
N VAL A 1070 -22.44 53.16 11.03
CA VAL A 1070 -23.49 53.61 11.94
C VAL A 1070 -23.10 53.37 13.39
N PHE A 1071 -22.53 52.19 13.67
CA PHE A 1071 -22.05 51.85 15.02
C PHE A 1071 -20.91 52.75 15.47
N GLN A 1072 -19.87 52.95 14.64
CA GLN A 1072 -18.74 53.82 15.00
C GLN A 1072 -19.09 55.31 15.05
N THR A 1073 -20.00 55.80 14.19
CA THR A 1073 -20.30 57.23 14.06
C THR A 1073 -21.36 57.73 15.04
N PHE A 1074 -22.33 56.89 15.42
CA PHE A 1074 -23.46 57.31 16.25
C PHE A 1074 -23.55 56.57 17.59
N ILE A 1075 -23.38 55.24 17.61
CA ILE A 1075 -23.50 54.46 18.85
C ILE A 1075 -22.27 54.67 19.75
N MET A 1076 -21.07 54.54 19.19
CA MET A 1076 -19.82 54.58 19.97
C MET A 1076 -19.56 55.93 20.67
N PRO A 1077 -19.87 57.11 20.10
CA PRO A 1077 -19.74 58.38 20.80
C PRO A 1077 -20.79 58.60 21.90
N LEU A 1078 -22.02 58.10 21.72
CA LEU A 1078 -23.08 58.18 22.74
C LEU A 1078 -22.82 57.23 23.92
N ALA A 1079 -22.29 56.03 23.64
CA ALA A 1079 -21.91 55.06 24.66
C ALA A 1079 -20.83 55.56 25.64
N GLN A 1080 -20.09 56.63 25.29
CA GLN A 1080 -19.12 57.28 26.17
C GLN A 1080 -19.74 58.28 27.16
N GLN A 1081 -21.07 58.41 27.22
CA GLN A 1081 -21.80 59.43 28.01
C GLN A 1081 -22.93 58.85 28.90
N GLU A 1082 -22.88 57.55 29.23
CA GLU A 1082 -23.83 56.86 30.14
C GLU A 1082 -25.33 57.01 29.81
N VAL A 1083 -25.67 57.29 28.54
CA VAL A 1083 -27.07 57.37 28.06
C VAL A 1083 -27.64 55.99 27.71
N GLU A 1084 -28.93 55.82 27.96
CA GLU A 1084 -29.71 54.65 27.53
C GLU A 1084 -29.99 54.72 26.01
N ILE A 1085 -29.72 53.63 25.28
CA ILE A 1085 -29.77 53.59 23.81
C ILE A 1085 -30.82 52.57 23.35
N GLU A 1086 -32.00 53.04 22.92
CA GLU A 1086 -33.02 52.20 22.28
C GLU A 1086 -32.65 51.96 20.80
N ILE A 1087 -32.65 50.69 20.36
CA ILE A 1087 -32.31 50.30 18.98
C ILE A 1087 -33.47 49.51 18.37
N ARG A 1088 -34.13 50.07 17.36
CA ARG A 1088 -35.27 49.44 16.65
C ARG A 1088 -34.92 49.08 15.21
N ILE A 1089 -34.72 47.79 14.95
CA ILE A 1089 -34.36 47.24 13.63
C ILE A 1089 -35.62 46.67 12.98
N LYS A 1090 -35.98 47.13 11.77
CA LYS A 1090 -37.13 46.61 11.01
C LYS A 1090 -36.76 46.30 9.57
N GLY A 1091 -36.50 45.03 9.28
CA GLY A 1091 -36.30 44.52 7.93
C GLY A 1091 -37.63 44.31 7.20
N LYS A 1092 -37.64 44.48 5.88
CA LYS A 1092 -38.72 43.99 5.00
C LYS A 1092 -38.08 43.16 3.90
N SER A 1093 -38.51 41.91 3.77
CA SER A 1093 -38.08 41.04 2.69
C SER A 1093 -38.65 41.52 1.35
N THR A 1094 -38.05 41.12 0.24
CA THR A 1094 -38.53 41.45 -1.11
C THR A 1094 -38.94 40.18 -1.84
N THR A 1095 -39.85 40.28 -2.81
CA THR A 1095 -40.37 39.12 -3.57
C THR A 1095 -39.29 38.34 -4.34
N ALA A 1096 -38.11 38.92 -4.57
CA ALA A 1096 -36.96 38.24 -5.16
C ALA A 1096 -36.15 37.37 -4.16
N LYS A 1097 -36.24 37.67 -2.85
CA LYS A 1097 -35.63 36.90 -1.75
C LYS A 1097 -36.51 37.01 -0.49
N PRO A 1098 -37.58 36.20 -0.37
CA PRO A 1098 -38.38 36.16 0.85
C PRO A 1098 -37.58 35.52 2.00
N LEU A 1099 -37.65 36.13 3.20
CA LEU A 1099 -37.28 35.43 4.43
C LEU A 1099 -38.46 34.55 4.86
N THR A 1100 -38.15 33.35 5.33
CA THR A 1100 -39.11 32.38 5.89
C THR A 1100 -38.56 31.84 7.22
N GLU A 1101 -39.42 31.30 8.08
CA GLU A 1101 -39.01 30.61 9.32
C GLU A 1101 -37.97 29.50 9.10
N THR A 1102 -37.98 28.90 7.90
CA THR A 1102 -37.04 27.85 7.47
C THR A 1102 -35.69 28.38 6.99
N SER A 1103 -35.58 29.67 6.61
CA SER A 1103 -34.35 30.25 6.06
C SER A 1103 -33.22 30.35 7.10
N PRO A 1104 -31.95 30.03 6.74
CA PRO A 1104 -30.82 30.15 7.65
C PRO A 1104 -30.65 31.56 8.22
N GLU A 1105 -30.85 32.58 7.37
CA GLU A 1105 -30.69 33.99 7.71
C GLU A 1105 -31.69 34.43 8.80
N TYR A 1106 -32.95 34.02 8.67
CA TYR A 1106 -33.97 34.26 9.70
C TYR A 1106 -33.59 33.65 11.05
N LYS A 1107 -33.15 32.39 11.06
CA LYS A 1107 -32.76 31.68 12.30
C LYS A 1107 -31.56 32.34 12.98
N VAL A 1108 -30.59 32.82 12.22
CA VAL A 1108 -29.44 33.60 12.74
C VAL A 1108 -29.91 34.93 13.35
N VAL A 1109 -30.88 35.62 12.75
CA VAL A 1109 -31.46 36.85 13.30
C VAL A 1109 -32.21 36.60 14.61
N ILE A 1110 -33.07 35.58 14.68
CA ILE A 1110 -33.83 35.24 15.90
C ILE A 1110 -32.90 34.83 17.05
N GLU A 1111 -31.93 33.96 16.79
CA GLU A 1111 -31.00 33.49 17.82
C GLU A 1111 -30.03 34.60 18.26
N GLY A 1112 -29.57 35.45 17.33
CA GLY A 1112 -28.78 36.64 17.66
C GLY A 1112 -29.54 37.66 18.51
N ALA A 1113 -30.80 37.94 18.17
CA ALA A 1113 -31.67 38.82 18.97
C ALA A 1113 -31.88 38.26 20.38
N ARG A 1114 -32.11 36.94 20.50
CA ARG A 1114 -32.25 36.24 21.78
C ARG A 1114 -30.99 36.31 22.64
N GLN A 1115 -29.81 36.10 22.06
CA GLN A 1115 -28.53 36.19 22.77
C GLN A 1115 -28.20 37.61 23.23
N LEU A 1116 -28.72 38.63 22.54
CA LEU A 1116 -28.61 40.05 22.91
C LEU A 1116 -29.76 40.55 23.80
N GLY A 1117 -30.68 39.68 24.22
CA GLY A 1117 -31.81 40.02 25.10
C GLY A 1117 -32.92 40.87 24.45
N LEU A 1118 -32.91 41.00 23.12
CA LEU A 1118 -33.84 41.84 22.37
C LEU A 1118 -35.17 41.12 22.14
N ARG A 1119 -36.29 41.87 22.19
CA ARG A 1119 -37.60 41.36 21.76
C ARG A 1119 -37.73 41.43 20.24
N VAL A 1120 -38.29 40.38 19.64
CA VAL A 1120 -38.67 40.33 18.23
C VAL A 1120 -40.20 40.40 18.13
N GLU A 1121 -40.69 41.19 17.19
CA GLU A 1121 -42.10 41.28 16.81
C GLU A 1121 -42.19 40.95 15.30
N GLU A 1122 -43.13 40.08 14.93
CA GLU A 1122 -43.37 39.62 13.56
C GLU A 1122 -44.66 40.26 13.02
N GLU A 1123 -44.70 40.63 11.73
CA GLU A 1123 -45.71 41.52 11.10
C GLU A 1123 -46.07 41.07 9.68
#